data_AF-A0A0J1BB92-F1
#
_entry.id   AF-A0A0J1BB92-F1
#
_cell.length_a   1.000
_cell.length_b   1.000
_cell.length_c   1.000
_cell.angle_alpha   90.00
_cell.angle_beta   90.00
_cell.angle_gamma   90.00
#
_symmetry.space_group_name_H-M   'P 1'
#
loop_
_entity.id
_entity.type
_entity.pdbx_description
1 polymer ?
#
loop_
_entity_poly.entity_id
_entity_poly.type
_entity_poly.pdbx_seq_one_letter_code
_entity_poly.pdbx_strand_id
1 'polypeptide(L)'
;MTITLSTKLAFAIVAGCFIACMTPVQLAWSVDQEPSTPDMPSPQTEMLAASEFDDRVQTTLRWWSDRDQWRSDVIQATRHPDPEIADRARWVQSQWQRGILTDTPTKLVNVLAKVTPAEAIEVLLEAGRFNAATVAIEEASGTIEYEAILARVSLVVESRYPIYARIAILQDSLPDLIAFLNLASANKKMALCRDDLIRRPGDSPTLPASAENWREDQRAEALCVMHLLRGNHDAATEIAQQHDELAQQNLAGTDETNSSRHSLNRVVRMVISDWNAIAEESSQAAKRLEQSAQKGTPVSKLNARDEAIRHWSDTLIAATRSGNTSLRQEAIQALTRDNSKSLSPSYETLRWRSLLIHGEVDTAIDILEKQSPREAASVAIKTSRHARGLQLLGFDAEQLDTHLEQWLDEAIGQQRSVPEKELTSGSDVAPQDKVLDCLALMRVAIDVGRNDIAYRIATQLSDSRLYVKASPGRESVLTRHFVLATLAATAKTDWIFELAAPEKPSLLSRLSLRLVSRVVDPTSEELLYYLNWFLFQHRPDWSTEQCFLTACEIARAEPKDVRRHREWIDLLGEHLRSGESESDLQLRTKVDEYTLSESDIPSSEQWKLLFEAHGRPDLVRAIVRGQANNGDLQAQLNLLTDRHRDEWHAPTPEDFESIWQELTSEPQTVLNSGLRDDAMIGFEIVLQQFLFAQRDGDQPLADQLGEQLRVMAASPSTDMRQKMADALAGAGMWDLAEDLYQSLLLVTAFESDETLALMDIARAYNRFVLRRTTATSPDEGNAAEAELERLPSTVIEKRQRAICWYDLGFAGTLAASDYQEINYVTLPQLILRNQLELILQSDQQQLTSEEQQEVKRLFELLLRLEPIDIHSAELMLPRIKQLGMTELADEWLNRIVDAGQQHMRQFPLDATAANNVAWCAVRNHSRLDDALDLSRQAVAMEPDSAVYRDTLAEILAQRGEITQALQLERTSLLDDPGQWHLHLQIDRFESMKQAE
;
A
#
# COMPACT_ATOMS: atom_id res chain seq x y z
N MET A 1 -4.60 6.47 -18.37
CA MET A 1 -5.47 5.56 -19.16
C MET A 1 -4.62 4.48 -19.85
N THR A 2 -3.71 3.84 -19.11
CA THR A 2 -2.65 2.95 -19.62
C THR A 2 -2.67 1.55 -18.99
N ILE A 3 -3.62 1.28 -18.10
CA ILE A 3 -3.68 0.03 -17.32
C ILE A 3 -4.46 -1.09 -18.05
N THR A 4 -5.16 -0.79 -19.15
CA THR A 4 -6.03 -1.76 -19.84
C THR A 4 -5.44 -2.37 -21.13
N LEU A 5 -4.18 -2.09 -21.49
CA LEU A 5 -3.54 -2.67 -22.69
C LEU A 5 -2.49 -3.76 -22.41
N SER A 6 -1.95 -3.92 -21.20
CA SER A 6 -0.94 -4.97 -20.93
C SER A 6 -1.56 -6.37 -20.73
N THR A 7 -2.82 -6.47 -20.34
CA THR A 7 -3.48 -7.75 -20.03
C THR A 7 -3.95 -8.52 -21.26
N LYS A 8 -4.03 -7.90 -22.45
CA LYS A 8 -4.40 -8.59 -23.70
C LYS A 8 -3.23 -8.99 -24.59
N LEU A 9 -1.99 -8.55 -24.30
CA LEU A 9 -0.79 -9.02 -25.02
C LEU A 9 -0.17 -10.29 -24.39
N ALA A 10 -0.43 -10.54 -23.10
CA ALA A 10 0.04 -11.74 -22.40
C ALA A 10 -0.65 -13.04 -22.83
N PHE A 11 -1.84 -12.97 -23.45
CA PHE A 11 -2.62 -14.15 -23.84
C PHE A 11 -2.31 -14.70 -25.24
N ALA A 12 -1.46 -14.03 -26.04
CA ALA A 12 -1.14 -14.46 -27.41
C ALA A 12 0.27 -15.06 -27.59
N ILE A 13 1.14 -15.02 -26.58
CA ILE A 13 2.52 -15.51 -26.69
C ILE A 13 2.70 -16.93 -26.10
N VAL A 14 1.76 -17.42 -25.30
CA VAL A 14 1.83 -18.78 -24.71
C VAL A 14 1.28 -19.89 -25.64
N ALA A 15 0.59 -19.53 -26.73
CA ALA A 15 0.03 -20.51 -27.68
C ALA A 15 0.85 -20.71 -28.99
N GLY A 16 2.02 -20.07 -29.12
CA GLY A 16 2.79 -20.01 -30.38
C GLY A 16 4.16 -20.67 -30.41
N CYS A 17 4.63 -21.29 -29.32
CA CYS A 17 6.01 -21.81 -29.22
C CYS A 17 6.12 -23.34 -29.07
N PHE A 18 5.13 -24.11 -29.53
CA PHE A 18 5.17 -25.59 -29.46
C PHE A 18 5.50 -26.33 -30.77
N ILE A 19 5.86 -25.64 -31.86
CA ILE A 19 6.23 -26.31 -33.11
C ILE A 19 7.41 -25.60 -33.78
N ALA A 20 8.63 -25.83 -33.28
CA ALA A 20 9.87 -25.85 -34.07
C ALA A 20 11.08 -26.02 -33.16
N CYS A 21 11.52 -27.26 -32.95
CA CYS A 21 12.93 -27.66 -32.77
C CYS A 21 12.98 -29.17 -32.51
N MET A 22 12.59 -29.96 -33.50
CA MET A 22 13.06 -31.34 -33.58
C MET A 22 14.39 -31.34 -34.32
N THR A 23 15.48 -31.39 -33.55
CA THR A 23 16.77 -31.90 -34.02
C THR A 23 17.24 -32.97 -33.03
N PRO A 24 17.54 -34.20 -33.48
CA PRO A 24 18.06 -35.23 -32.59
C PRO A 24 19.54 -34.94 -32.35
N VAL A 25 19.87 -34.41 -31.17
CA VAL A 25 21.25 -34.43 -30.69
C VAL A 25 21.51 -35.82 -30.13
N GLN A 26 22.27 -36.62 -30.88
CA GLN A 26 22.94 -37.80 -30.35
C GLN A 26 24.01 -37.35 -29.35
N LEU A 27 23.67 -37.34 -28.06
CA LEU A 27 24.64 -37.24 -26.97
C LEU A 27 24.82 -38.62 -26.36
N ALA A 28 26.02 -39.16 -26.59
CA ALA A 28 26.50 -40.41 -26.04
C ALA A 28 26.56 -40.31 -24.50
N TRP A 29 25.80 -41.18 -23.82
CA TRP A 29 25.98 -41.44 -22.40
C TRP A 29 26.77 -42.74 -22.27
N SER A 30 28.04 -42.62 -21.89
CA SER A 30 28.78 -43.71 -21.27
C SER A 30 28.54 -43.65 -19.76
N VAL A 31 27.65 -44.50 -19.27
CA VAL A 31 27.68 -44.98 -17.89
C VAL A 31 27.59 -46.50 -17.99
N ASP A 32 28.76 -47.12 -18.11
CA ASP A 32 28.91 -48.54 -17.81
C ASP A 32 28.68 -48.71 -16.30
N GLN A 33 27.45 -49.00 -15.91
CA GLN A 33 27.19 -49.89 -14.79
C GLN A 33 26.69 -51.20 -15.38
N GLU A 34 27.52 -52.24 -15.23
CA GLU A 34 27.16 -53.61 -15.52
C GLU A 34 25.78 -53.95 -14.92
N PRO A 35 24.92 -54.70 -15.63
CA PRO A 35 23.67 -55.17 -15.05
C PRO A 35 24.01 -56.16 -13.95
N SER A 36 23.83 -55.73 -12.69
CA SER A 36 23.67 -56.69 -11.61
C SER A 36 22.48 -57.58 -11.95
N THR A 37 22.72 -58.88 -11.85
CA THR A 37 21.76 -59.98 -12.03
C THR A 37 20.36 -59.66 -11.49
N PRO A 38 19.28 -60.09 -12.16
CA PRO A 38 17.94 -59.95 -11.58
C PRO A 38 17.91 -60.73 -10.27
N ASP A 39 17.76 -60.01 -9.15
CA ASP A 39 17.41 -60.63 -7.89
C ASP A 39 16.15 -61.46 -8.12
N MET A 40 16.21 -62.73 -7.72
CA MET A 40 15.06 -63.62 -7.74
C MET A 40 13.88 -62.94 -7.03
N PRO A 41 12.66 -62.96 -7.59
CA PRO A 41 11.50 -62.41 -6.90
C PRO A 41 11.41 -63.05 -5.50
N SER A 42 11.21 -62.22 -4.48
CA SER A 42 10.99 -62.74 -3.14
C SER A 42 9.81 -63.73 -3.19
N PRO A 43 9.79 -64.82 -2.40
CA PRO A 43 8.69 -65.78 -2.39
C PRO A 43 7.32 -65.15 -2.04
N GLN A 44 7.31 -63.91 -1.55
CA GLN A 44 6.11 -63.12 -1.26
C GLN A 44 5.59 -62.34 -2.48
N THR A 45 6.45 -61.98 -3.44
CA THR A 45 6.05 -61.30 -4.69
C THR A 45 5.26 -62.25 -5.60
N GLU A 46 5.63 -63.53 -5.63
CA GLU A 46 4.89 -64.57 -6.36
C GLU A 46 3.51 -64.87 -5.76
N MET A 47 3.30 -64.60 -4.47
CA MET A 47 1.99 -64.76 -3.81
C MET A 47 0.93 -63.77 -4.31
N LEU A 48 1.33 -62.66 -4.96
CA LEU A 48 0.40 -61.77 -5.64
C LEU A 48 -0.27 -62.43 -6.86
N ALA A 49 0.31 -63.50 -7.41
CA ALA A 49 -0.26 -64.36 -8.45
C ALA A 49 -0.49 -65.81 -7.97
N ALA A 50 -0.68 -66.02 -6.67
CA ALA A 50 -1.02 -67.33 -6.10
C ALA A 50 -2.24 -67.96 -6.78
N SER A 51 -2.31 -69.29 -6.87
CA SER A 51 -3.42 -70.01 -7.51
C SER A 51 -4.77 -69.74 -6.84
N GLU A 52 -4.79 -69.64 -5.51
CA GLU A 52 -5.99 -69.34 -4.71
C GLU A 52 -6.30 -67.83 -4.72
N PHE A 53 -7.56 -67.46 -4.99
CA PHE A 53 -7.99 -66.07 -5.05
C PHE A 53 -7.84 -65.34 -3.71
N ASP A 54 -8.19 -66.02 -2.62
CA ASP A 54 -8.13 -65.46 -1.26
C ASP A 54 -6.69 -65.11 -0.87
N ASP A 55 -5.72 -65.96 -1.23
CA ASP A 55 -4.31 -65.73 -0.95
C ASP A 55 -3.78 -64.49 -1.70
N ARG A 56 -4.21 -64.29 -2.96
CA ARG A 56 -3.85 -63.08 -3.73
C ARG A 56 -4.41 -61.81 -3.11
N VAL A 57 -5.69 -61.84 -2.70
CA VAL A 57 -6.36 -60.69 -2.06
C VAL A 57 -5.74 -60.36 -0.70
N GLN A 58 -5.52 -61.37 0.15
CA GLN A 58 -4.87 -61.20 1.45
C GLN A 58 -3.45 -60.65 1.31
N THR A 59 -2.68 -61.15 0.34
CA THR A 59 -1.33 -60.65 0.06
C THR A 59 -1.37 -59.19 -0.43
N THR A 60 -2.30 -58.84 -1.33
CA THR A 60 -2.48 -57.46 -1.82
C THR A 60 -2.84 -56.51 -0.68
N LEU A 61 -3.77 -56.89 0.19
CA LEU A 61 -4.19 -56.08 1.34
C LEU A 61 -3.09 -55.95 2.39
N ARG A 62 -2.31 -57.02 2.61
CA ARG A 62 -1.16 -57.00 3.52
C ARG A 62 -0.09 -56.03 3.03
N TRP A 63 0.21 -56.06 1.73
CA TRP A 63 1.13 -55.12 1.10
C TRP A 63 0.62 -53.69 1.24
N TRP A 64 -0.66 -53.43 0.98
CA TRP A 64 -1.27 -52.12 1.17
C TRP A 64 -1.24 -51.62 2.63
N SER A 65 -1.43 -52.51 3.60
CA SER A 65 -1.56 -52.15 5.02
C SER A 65 -0.26 -51.72 5.70
N ASP A 66 0.89 -52.19 5.23
CA ASP A 66 2.20 -51.93 5.83
C ASP A 66 3.14 -51.32 4.78
N ARG A 67 2.92 -50.04 4.48
CA ARG A 67 3.67 -49.32 3.45
C ARG A 67 5.17 -49.36 3.72
N ASP A 68 5.60 -49.09 4.95
CA ASP A 68 7.02 -48.94 5.29
C ASP A 68 7.80 -50.23 5.03
N GLN A 69 7.17 -51.38 5.26
CA GLN A 69 7.77 -52.68 4.97
C GLN A 69 7.80 -53.01 3.47
N TRP A 70 6.72 -52.76 2.73
CA TRP A 70 6.54 -53.29 1.36
C TRP A 70 6.76 -52.29 0.23
N ARG A 71 7.11 -51.03 0.53
CA ARG A 71 7.25 -49.96 -0.49
C ARG A 71 8.21 -50.31 -1.62
N SER A 72 9.41 -50.81 -1.31
CA SER A 72 10.41 -51.19 -2.32
C SER A 72 9.90 -52.32 -3.21
N ASP A 73 9.25 -53.32 -2.60
CA ASP A 73 8.78 -54.52 -3.29
C ASP A 73 7.60 -54.20 -4.20
N VAL A 74 6.69 -53.30 -3.79
CA VAL A 74 5.62 -52.79 -4.63
C VAL A 74 6.17 -52.04 -5.84
N ILE A 75 7.13 -51.13 -5.66
CA ILE A 75 7.74 -50.36 -6.77
C ILE A 75 8.38 -51.30 -7.79
N GLN A 76 9.11 -52.33 -7.34
CA GLN A 76 9.69 -53.34 -8.22
C GLN A 76 8.62 -54.18 -8.93
N ALA A 77 7.57 -54.59 -8.21
CA ALA A 77 6.48 -55.41 -8.73
C ALA A 77 5.63 -54.71 -9.81
N THR A 78 5.56 -53.38 -9.84
CA THR A 78 4.84 -52.64 -10.91
C THR A 78 5.41 -52.87 -12.32
N ARG A 79 6.70 -53.24 -12.40
CA ARG A 79 7.44 -53.53 -13.64
C ARG A 79 7.56 -55.03 -13.92
N HIS A 80 6.88 -55.86 -13.13
CA HIS A 80 6.93 -57.31 -13.26
C HIS A 80 6.33 -57.77 -14.61
N PRO A 81 6.90 -58.80 -15.27
CA PRO A 81 6.41 -59.29 -16.57
C PRO A 81 5.03 -59.97 -16.48
N ASP A 82 4.63 -60.44 -15.30
CA ASP A 82 3.28 -60.97 -15.06
C ASP A 82 2.27 -59.80 -14.90
N PRO A 83 1.24 -59.71 -15.75
CA PRO A 83 0.23 -58.67 -15.66
C PRO A 83 -0.56 -58.68 -14.35
N GLU A 84 -0.82 -59.83 -13.72
CA GLU A 84 -1.60 -59.86 -12.47
C GLU A 84 -0.79 -59.28 -11.29
N ILE A 85 0.50 -59.63 -11.19
CA ILE A 85 1.41 -59.06 -10.19
C ILE A 85 1.56 -57.56 -10.40
N ALA A 86 1.76 -57.14 -11.66
CA ALA A 86 1.93 -55.74 -11.99
C ALA A 86 0.65 -54.91 -11.74
N ASP A 87 -0.54 -55.43 -12.06
CA ASP A 87 -1.80 -54.72 -11.85
C ASP A 87 -2.17 -54.58 -10.37
N ARG A 88 -1.93 -55.62 -9.56
CA ARG A 88 -2.13 -55.55 -8.09
C ARG A 88 -1.13 -54.59 -7.45
N ALA A 89 0.13 -54.63 -7.85
CA ALA A 89 1.14 -53.68 -7.39
C ALA A 89 0.78 -52.22 -7.78
N ARG A 90 0.30 -51.99 -9.02
CA ARG A 90 -0.20 -50.67 -9.45
C ARG A 90 -1.42 -50.23 -8.66
N TRP A 91 -2.32 -51.15 -8.32
CA TRP A 91 -3.47 -50.84 -7.47
C TRP A 91 -3.02 -50.37 -6.08
N VAL A 92 -2.10 -51.10 -5.43
CA VAL A 92 -1.53 -50.70 -4.12
C VAL A 92 -0.82 -49.35 -4.20
N GLN A 93 0.03 -49.16 -5.23
CA GLN A 93 0.71 -47.89 -5.47
C GLN A 93 -0.29 -46.74 -5.69
N SER A 94 -1.36 -46.96 -6.45
CA SER A 94 -2.38 -45.95 -6.69
C SER A 94 -3.16 -45.56 -5.42
N GLN A 95 -3.39 -46.51 -4.50
CA GLN A 95 -3.98 -46.20 -3.20
C GLN A 95 -3.08 -45.26 -2.40
N TRP A 96 -1.78 -45.56 -2.30
CA TRP A 96 -0.83 -44.72 -1.56
C TRP A 96 -0.62 -43.35 -2.21
N GLN A 97 -0.56 -43.26 -3.55
CA GLN A 97 -0.50 -41.98 -4.28
C GLN A 97 -1.72 -41.07 -4.03
N ARG A 98 -2.85 -41.63 -3.62
CA ARG A 98 -4.07 -40.89 -3.27
C ARG A 98 -4.26 -40.73 -1.75
N GLY A 99 -3.28 -41.15 -0.95
CA GLY A 99 -3.33 -41.14 0.51
C GLY A 99 -4.43 -42.05 1.10
N ILE A 100 -4.86 -43.09 0.39
CA ILE A 100 -5.85 -44.04 0.89
C ILE A 100 -5.13 -45.05 1.79
N LEU A 101 -5.24 -44.83 3.10
CA LEU A 101 -4.66 -45.64 4.16
C LEU A 101 -5.71 -46.54 4.83
N THR A 102 -5.26 -47.45 5.71
CA THR A 102 -6.13 -48.43 6.38
C THR A 102 -7.16 -47.81 7.32
N ASP A 103 -6.89 -46.60 7.81
CA ASP A 103 -7.75 -45.80 8.70
C ASP A 103 -8.64 -44.80 7.94
N THR A 104 -8.58 -44.77 6.60
CA THR A 104 -9.34 -43.82 5.77
C THR A 104 -10.85 -44.15 5.79
N PRO A 105 -11.73 -43.21 6.16
CA PRO A 105 -13.17 -43.46 6.20
C PRO A 105 -13.76 -43.84 4.84
N THR A 106 -14.71 -44.77 4.82
CA THR A 106 -15.31 -45.30 3.57
C THR A 106 -15.95 -44.22 2.68
N LYS A 107 -16.53 -43.17 3.28
CA LYS A 107 -17.05 -42.02 2.54
C LYS A 107 -15.94 -41.28 1.79
N LEU A 108 -14.78 -41.11 2.42
CA LEU A 108 -13.63 -40.42 1.87
C LEU A 108 -12.94 -41.25 0.78
N VAL A 109 -12.83 -42.58 0.96
CA VAL A 109 -12.30 -43.51 -0.06
C VAL A 109 -13.05 -43.36 -1.40
N ASN A 110 -14.38 -43.27 -1.36
CA ASN A 110 -15.19 -43.12 -2.58
C ASN A 110 -14.95 -41.81 -3.33
N VAL A 111 -14.55 -40.75 -2.62
CA VAL A 111 -14.18 -39.45 -3.21
C VAL A 111 -12.76 -39.52 -3.75
N LEU A 112 -11.81 -39.98 -2.94
CA LEU A 112 -10.38 -40.10 -3.30
C LEU A 112 -10.13 -41.03 -4.48
N ALA A 113 -10.95 -42.07 -4.67
CA ALA A 113 -10.86 -42.98 -5.80
C ALA A 113 -11.22 -42.33 -7.16
N LYS A 114 -11.95 -41.21 -7.15
CA LYS A 114 -12.47 -40.55 -8.38
C LYS A 114 -11.64 -39.37 -8.87
N VAL A 115 -10.82 -38.80 -8.00
CA VAL A 115 -10.03 -37.58 -8.28
C VAL A 115 -8.67 -37.91 -8.92
N THR A 116 -7.79 -36.95 -9.16
CA THR A 116 -6.38 -37.20 -9.50
C THR A 116 -5.52 -37.31 -8.23
N PRO A 117 -4.27 -37.85 -8.28
CA PRO A 117 -3.38 -37.84 -7.11
C PRO A 117 -3.13 -36.43 -6.54
N ALA A 118 -3.04 -35.41 -7.41
CA ALA A 118 -2.89 -34.03 -6.98
C ALA A 118 -4.14 -33.50 -6.24
N GLU A 119 -5.33 -33.75 -6.78
CA GLU A 119 -6.62 -33.39 -6.15
C GLU A 119 -6.89 -34.20 -4.87
N ALA A 120 -6.37 -35.43 -4.78
CA ALA A 120 -6.49 -36.25 -3.59
C ALA A 120 -5.82 -35.56 -2.38
N ILE A 121 -4.67 -34.92 -2.58
CA ILE A 121 -3.99 -34.16 -1.52
C ILE A 121 -4.90 -33.03 -1.01
N GLU A 122 -5.56 -32.29 -1.89
CA GLU A 122 -6.49 -31.21 -1.53
C GLU A 122 -7.66 -31.72 -0.68
N VAL A 123 -8.28 -32.81 -1.12
CA VAL A 123 -9.39 -33.45 -0.41
C VAL A 123 -8.95 -33.97 0.97
N LEU A 124 -7.72 -34.48 1.08
CA LEU A 124 -7.15 -34.92 2.37
C LEU A 124 -6.89 -33.73 3.31
N LEU A 125 -6.43 -32.59 2.80
CA LEU A 125 -6.22 -31.37 3.59
C LEU A 125 -7.54 -30.81 4.13
N GLU A 126 -8.59 -30.71 3.29
CA GLU A 126 -9.93 -30.28 3.72
C GLU A 126 -10.54 -31.23 4.77
N ALA A 127 -10.18 -32.52 4.71
CA ALA A 127 -10.62 -33.51 5.70
C ALA A 127 -9.77 -33.52 6.99
N GLY A 128 -8.72 -32.71 7.10
CA GLY A 128 -7.77 -32.70 8.22
C GLY A 128 -6.86 -33.93 8.29
N ARG A 129 -6.74 -34.71 7.21
CA ARG A 129 -5.94 -35.94 7.14
C ARG A 129 -4.52 -35.67 6.66
N PHE A 130 -3.77 -34.89 7.45
CA PHE A 130 -2.42 -34.44 7.08
C PHE A 130 -1.41 -35.60 6.90
N ASN A 131 -1.46 -36.64 7.75
CA ASN A 131 -0.59 -37.81 7.60
C ASN A 131 -0.79 -38.54 6.25
N ALA A 132 -2.06 -38.74 5.85
CA ALA A 132 -2.38 -39.33 4.56
C ALA A 132 -1.91 -38.44 3.38
N ALA A 133 -2.01 -37.11 3.52
CA ALA A 133 -1.50 -36.17 2.54
C ALA A 133 0.04 -36.21 2.44
N THR A 134 0.75 -36.36 3.57
CA THR A 134 2.20 -36.57 3.62
C THR A 134 2.61 -37.81 2.83
N VAL A 135 1.92 -38.94 3.05
CA VAL A 135 2.17 -40.18 2.29
C VAL A 135 1.96 -39.97 0.79
N ALA A 136 0.88 -39.27 0.39
CA ALA A 136 0.62 -38.99 -1.02
C ALA A 136 1.74 -38.16 -1.68
N ILE A 137 2.31 -37.17 -0.98
CA ILE A 137 3.46 -36.38 -1.46
C ILE A 137 4.73 -37.24 -1.55
N GLU A 138 5.00 -38.09 -0.57
CA GLU A 138 6.15 -38.99 -0.60
C GLU A 138 6.10 -39.98 -1.77
N GLU A 139 4.90 -40.46 -2.14
CA GLU A 139 4.72 -41.31 -3.32
C GLU A 139 4.79 -40.55 -4.65
N ALA A 140 4.48 -39.24 -4.63
CA ALA A 140 4.71 -38.37 -5.78
C ALA A 140 6.20 -38.04 -5.97
N SER A 141 7.01 -38.12 -4.91
CA SER A 141 8.45 -37.85 -4.95
C SER A 141 9.16 -38.78 -5.94
N GLY A 142 9.91 -38.19 -6.89
CA GLY A 142 10.61 -38.92 -7.96
C GLY A 142 9.78 -39.16 -9.23
N THR A 143 8.54 -38.67 -9.30
CA THR A 143 7.75 -38.64 -10.55
C THR A 143 8.04 -37.37 -11.35
N ILE A 144 7.77 -37.41 -12.67
CA ILE A 144 7.91 -36.22 -13.56
C ILE A 144 6.93 -35.11 -13.15
N GLU A 145 5.81 -35.45 -12.52
CA GLU A 145 4.76 -34.50 -12.11
C GLU A 145 5.01 -33.87 -10.74
N TYR A 146 6.07 -34.27 -10.02
CA TYR A 146 6.32 -33.86 -8.63
C TYR A 146 6.37 -32.34 -8.44
N GLU A 147 7.07 -31.62 -9.32
CA GLU A 147 7.16 -30.15 -9.25
C GLU A 147 5.80 -29.47 -9.47
N ALA A 148 5.00 -30.00 -10.42
CA ALA A 148 3.66 -29.48 -10.69
C ALA A 148 2.69 -29.74 -9.52
N ILE A 149 2.81 -30.92 -8.89
CA ILE A 149 2.05 -31.26 -7.67
C ILE A 149 2.44 -30.31 -6.53
N LEU A 150 3.74 -30.12 -6.27
CA LEU A 150 4.22 -29.20 -5.22
C LEU A 150 3.77 -27.75 -5.44
N ALA A 151 3.81 -27.26 -6.68
CA ALA A 151 3.33 -25.92 -7.02
C ALA A 151 1.82 -25.77 -6.75
N ARG A 152 1.01 -26.77 -7.14
CA ARG A 152 -0.43 -26.80 -6.88
C ARG A 152 -0.75 -26.87 -5.40
N VAL A 153 -0.09 -27.75 -4.65
CA VAL A 153 -0.25 -27.87 -3.20
C VAL A 153 0.14 -26.57 -2.50
N SER A 154 1.22 -25.91 -2.94
CA SER A 154 1.64 -24.63 -2.36
C SER A 154 0.57 -23.55 -2.54
N LEU A 155 -0.06 -23.47 -3.72
CA LEU A 155 -1.16 -22.54 -3.97
C LEU A 155 -2.37 -22.80 -3.08
N VAL A 156 -2.74 -24.08 -2.92
CA VAL A 156 -3.89 -24.49 -2.09
C VAL A 156 -3.65 -24.15 -0.63
N VAL A 157 -2.47 -24.50 -0.09
CA VAL A 157 -2.11 -24.14 1.29
C VAL A 157 -2.07 -22.63 1.45
N GLU A 158 -1.47 -21.89 0.52
CA GLU A 158 -1.45 -20.42 0.56
C GLU A 158 -2.85 -19.80 0.57
N SER A 159 -3.83 -20.40 -0.11
CA SER A 159 -5.20 -19.87 -0.16
C SER A 159 -6.05 -20.15 1.08
N ARG A 160 -5.83 -21.27 1.78
CA ARG A 160 -6.74 -21.77 2.84
C ARG A 160 -6.05 -22.18 4.15
N TYR A 161 -4.77 -21.87 4.33
CA TYR A 161 -3.98 -22.26 5.50
C TYR A 161 -4.67 -22.05 6.86
N PRO A 162 -5.33 -20.91 7.16
CA PRO A 162 -5.97 -20.70 8.47
C PRO A 162 -7.01 -21.77 8.80
N ILE A 163 -7.72 -22.27 7.79
CA ILE A 163 -8.70 -23.35 7.96
C ILE A 163 -8.00 -24.64 8.35
N TYR A 164 -6.94 -25.02 7.62
CA TYR A 164 -6.16 -26.22 7.91
C TYR A 164 -5.48 -26.15 9.29
N ALA A 165 -4.95 -24.97 9.65
CA ALA A 165 -4.35 -24.71 10.95
C ALA A 165 -5.35 -24.93 12.10
N ARG A 166 -6.56 -24.37 12.00
CA ARG A 166 -7.60 -24.58 13.03
C ARG A 166 -8.05 -26.04 13.09
N ILE A 167 -8.26 -26.70 11.95
CA ILE A 167 -8.62 -28.13 11.90
C ILE A 167 -7.55 -28.98 12.59
N ALA A 168 -6.27 -28.71 12.34
CA ALA A 168 -5.16 -29.44 12.95
C ALA A 168 -5.14 -29.30 14.48
N ILE A 169 -5.48 -28.13 15.01
CA ILE A 169 -5.55 -27.91 16.47
C ILE A 169 -6.77 -28.61 17.06
N LEU A 170 -7.94 -28.50 16.41
CA LEU A 170 -9.17 -29.14 16.88
C LEU A 170 -9.07 -30.68 16.87
N GLN A 171 -8.27 -31.26 15.98
CA GLN A 171 -8.05 -32.70 15.86
C GLN A 171 -6.78 -33.21 16.58
N ASP A 172 -6.03 -32.34 17.28
CA ASP A 172 -4.73 -32.65 17.90
C ASP A 172 -3.71 -33.28 16.92
N SER A 173 -3.76 -32.83 15.66
CA SER A 173 -2.93 -33.32 14.55
C SER A 173 -1.95 -32.26 14.02
N LEU A 174 -1.61 -31.26 14.84
CA LEU A 174 -0.63 -30.22 14.49
C LEU A 174 0.76 -30.80 14.10
N PRO A 175 1.28 -31.84 14.78
CA PRO A 175 2.53 -32.48 14.35
C PRO A 175 2.46 -33.05 12.93
N ASP A 176 1.31 -33.59 12.52
CA ASP A 176 1.11 -34.14 11.18
C ASP A 176 1.09 -33.03 10.11
N LEU A 177 0.50 -31.87 10.44
CA LEU A 177 0.56 -30.68 9.57
C LEU A 177 2.01 -30.17 9.41
N ILE A 178 2.79 -30.14 10.49
CA ILE A 178 4.21 -29.75 10.43
C ILE A 178 5.02 -30.74 9.57
N ALA A 179 4.77 -32.05 9.72
CA ALA A 179 5.39 -33.09 8.90
C ALA A 179 5.02 -32.93 7.41
N PHE A 180 3.76 -32.62 7.12
CA PHE A 180 3.30 -32.30 5.77
C PHE A 180 4.04 -31.09 5.18
N LEU A 181 4.11 -29.98 5.91
CA LEU A 181 4.81 -28.76 5.48
C LEU A 181 6.31 -29.00 5.25
N ASN A 182 6.93 -29.91 6.00
CA ASN A 182 8.34 -30.29 5.83
C ASN A 182 8.63 -30.92 4.46
N LEU A 183 7.65 -31.57 3.83
CA LEU A 183 7.76 -32.15 2.49
C LEU A 183 7.14 -31.28 1.40
N ALA A 184 6.07 -30.55 1.72
CA ALA A 184 5.29 -29.80 0.75
C ALA A 184 5.85 -28.39 0.45
N SER A 185 6.86 -27.92 1.20
CA SER A 185 7.40 -26.56 1.03
C SER A 185 8.15 -26.41 -0.30
N ALA A 186 7.53 -25.75 -1.29
CA ALA A 186 8.16 -25.47 -2.58
C ALA A 186 8.93 -24.14 -2.62
N ASN A 187 8.67 -23.24 -1.68
CA ASN A 187 9.22 -21.89 -1.66
C ASN A 187 9.55 -21.43 -0.22
N LYS A 188 10.26 -20.29 -0.11
CA LYS A 188 10.66 -19.71 1.17
C LYS A 188 9.46 -19.34 2.08
N LYS A 189 8.32 -18.92 1.51
CA LYS A 189 7.11 -18.56 2.27
C LYS A 189 6.54 -19.76 3.02
N MET A 190 6.48 -20.91 2.37
CA MET A 190 6.07 -22.19 2.98
C MET A 190 7.09 -22.69 4.02
N ALA A 191 8.38 -22.54 3.75
CA ALA A 191 9.41 -22.89 4.72
C ALA A 191 9.35 -22.02 5.98
N LEU A 192 9.02 -20.73 5.83
CA LEU A 192 8.80 -19.82 6.96
C LEU A 192 7.52 -20.14 7.72
N CYS A 193 6.44 -20.51 7.03
CA CYS A 193 5.24 -21.04 7.68
C CYS A 193 5.57 -22.23 8.59
N ARG A 194 6.34 -23.21 8.09
CA ARG A 194 6.83 -24.33 8.92
C ARG A 194 7.70 -23.83 10.08
N ASP A 195 8.64 -22.94 9.79
CA ASP A 195 9.58 -22.41 10.77
C ASP A 195 8.85 -21.69 11.91
N ASP A 196 7.86 -20.85 11.61
CA ASP A 196 7.03 -20.13 12.58
C ASP A 196 6.33 -21.09 13.58
N LEU A 197 5.94 -22.28 13.13
CA LEU A 197 5.29 -23.30 13.97
C LEU A 197 6.26 -24.06 14.88
N ILE A 198 7.51 -24.27 14.44
CA ILE A 198 8.50 -25.06 15.19
C ILE A 198 9.48 -24.20 15.99
N ARG A 199 9.54 -22.91 15.70
CA ARG A 199 10.53 -21.98 16.25
C ARG A 199 10.45 -21.93 17.77
N ARG A 200 11.59 -22.19 18.42
CA ARG A 200 11.79 -21.99 19.85
C ARG A 200 12.91 -20.98 20.09
N PRO A 201 12.87 -20.21 21.19
CA PRO A 201 13.96 -19.31 21.55
C PRO A 201 15.29 -20.07 21.68
N GLY A 202 16.30 -19.65 20.91
CA GLY A 202 17.66 -20.22 20.96
C GLY A 202 17.99 -21.31 19.92
N ASP A 203 17.00 -21.81 19.18
CA ASP A 203 17.23 -22.85 18.16
C ASP A 203 17.74 -22.26 16.83
N SER A 204 18.74 -22.92 16.22
CA SER A 204 19.18 -22.61 14.85
C SER A 204 18.09 -22.95 13.83
N PRO A 205 17.90 -22.13 12.79
CA PRO A 205 16.89 -22.40 11.77
C PRO A 205 17.22 -23.66 10.98
N THR A 206 16.18 -24.39 10.56
CA THR A 206 16.32 -25.60 9.74
C THR A 206 15.46 -25.49 8.50
N LEU A 207 16.06 -25.75 7.34
CA LEU A 207 15.33 -25.85 6.09
C LEU A 207 14.44 -27.11 6.07
N PRO A 208 13.30 -27.08 5.36
CA PRO A 208 12.48 -28.27 5.15
C PRO A 208 13.23 -29.32 4.33
N ALA A 209 12.84 -30.59 4.43
CA ALA A 209 13.47 -31.68 3.68
C ALA A 209 13.34 -31.48 2.15
N SER A 210 12.27 -30.84 1.68
CA SER A 210 12.10 -30.47 0.27
C SER A 210 13.17 -29.50 -0.25
N ALA A 211 13.88 -28.79 0.63
CA ALA A 211 14.91 -27.82 0.27
C ALA A 211 16.18 -28.45 -0.32
N GLU A 212 16.36 -29.77 -0.24
CA GLU A 212 17.46 -30.46 -0.91
C GLU A 212 17.45 -30.27 -2.43
N ASN A 213 16.25 -30.13 -3.02
CA ASN A 213 16.05 -29.94 -4.45
C ASN A 213 15.95 -28.46 -4.86
N TRP A 214 16.08 -27.53 -3.91
CA TRP A 214 16.00 -26.10 -4.20
C TRP A 214 17.30 -25.57 -4.82
N ARG A 215 17.19 -24.46 -5.57
CA ARG A 215 18.37 -23.71 -6.03
C ARG A 215 19.15 -23.17 -4.84
N GLU A 216 20.47 -23.05 -4.98
CA GLU A 216 21.34 -22.51 -3.92
C GLU A 216 20.90 -21.11 -3.47
N ASP A 217 20.50 -20.25 -4.41
CA ASP A 217 19.95 -18.91 -4.14
C ASP A 217 18.73 -18.96 -3.19
N GLN A 218 17.77 -19.85 -3.47
CA GLN A 218 16.54 -19.98 -2.68
C GLN A 218 16.83 -20.48 -1.26
N ARG A 219 17.83 -21.34 -1.11
CA ARG A 219 18.27 -21.85 0.20
C ARG A 219 18.95 -20.75 1.01
N ALA A 220 19.84 -19.99 0.38
CA ALA A 220 20.53 -18.86 1.02
C ALA A 220 19.55 -17.78 1.47
N GLU A 221 18.63 -17.36 0.59
CA GLU A 221 17.57 -16.39 0.93
C GLU A 221 16.72 -16.84 2.13
N ALA A 222 16.23 -18.08 2.12
CA ALA A 222 15.40 -18.61 3.19
C ALA A 222 16.16 -18.65 4.53
N LEU A 223 17.42 -19.10 4.53
CA LEU A 223 18.26 -19.12 5.72
C LEU A 223 18.54 -17.71 6.25
N CYS A 224 18.87 -16.74 5.40
CA CYS A 224 19.08 -15.36 5.80
C CYS A 224 17.85 -14.79 6.51
N VAL A 225 16.65 -14.94 5.92
CA VAL A 225 15.39 -14.48 6.53
C VAL A 225 15.14 -15.15 7.89
N MET A 226 15.32 -16.48 7.98
CA MET A 226 15.11 -17.23 9.21
C MET A 226 16.11 -16.86 10.33
N HIS A 227 17.36 -16.56 9.98
CA HIS A 227 18.37 -16.08 10.93
C HIS A 227 18.07 -14.65 11.39
N LEU A 228 17.68 -13.75 10.48
CA LEU A 228 17.30 -12.37 10.81
C LEU A 228 16.08 -12.33 11.74
N LEU A 229 15.07 -13.19 11.50
CA LEU A 229 13.90 -13.33 12.37
C LEU A 229 14.22 -13.78 13.81
N ARG A 230 15.38 -14.42 14.00
CA ARG A 230 15.88 -14.86 15.33
C ARG A 230 16.87 -13.88 15.94
N GLY A 231 17.21 -12.78 15.25
CA GLY A 231 18.23 -11.82 15.68
C GLY A 231 19.68 -12.29 15.45
N ASN A 232 19.90 -13.37 14.68
CA ASN A 232 21.23 -13.93 14.40
C ASN A 232 21.89 -13.19 13.21
N HIS A 233 22.23 -11.90 13.38
CA HIS A 233 22.72 -11.03 12.31
C HIS A 233 24.04 -11.49 11.68
N ASP A 234 24.97 -11.97 12.50
CA ASP A 234 26.30 -12.41 12.04
C ASP A 234 26.20 -13.62 11.10
N ALA A 235 25.39 -14.61 11.48
CA ALA A 235 25.16 -15.82 10.68
C ALA A 235 24.47 -15.49 9.35
N ALA A 236 23.48 -14.59 9.36
CA ALA A 236 22.83 -14.14 8.13
C ALA A 236 23.81 -13.43 7.19
N THR A 237 24.73 -12.63 7.75
CA THR A 237 25.75 -11.91 6.99
C THR A 237 26.78 -12.87 6.37
N GLU A 238 27.24 -13.87 7.13
CA GLU A 238 28.19 -14.88 6.64
C GLU A 238 27.61 -15.70 5.47
N ILE A 239 26.37 -16.18 5.60
CA ILE A 239 25.68 -16.93 4.54
C ILE A 239 25.55 -16.09 3.26
N ALA A 240 25.17 -14.82 3.42
CA ALA A 240 24.99 -13.92 2.30
C ALA A 240 26.31 -13.58 1.58
N GLN A 241 27.41 -13.41 2.33
CA GLN A 241 28.75 -13.20 1.76
C GLN A 241 29.24 -14.42 0.99
N GLN A 242 29.14 -15.61 1.57
CA GLN A 242 29.56 -16.85 0.92
C GLN A 242 28.80 -17.09 -0.38
N HIS A 243 27.48 -16.83 -0.38
CA HIS A 243 26.65 -16.95 -1.57
C HIS A 243 27.08 -15.97 -2.68
N ASP A 244 27.25 -14.68 -2.36
CA ASP A 244 27.66 -13.67 -3.34
C ASP A 244 29.09 -13.92 -3.89
N GLU A 245 30.01 -14.42 -3.06
CA GLU A 245 31.37 -14.79 -3.48
C GLU A 245 31.36 -15.97 -4.47
N LEU A 246 30.56 -17.01 -4.20
CA LEU A 246 30.38 -18.16 -5.09
C LEU A 246 29.75 -17.72 -6.42
N ALA A 247 28.75 -16.84 -6.37
CA ALA A 247 28.12 -16.28 -7.57
C ALA A 247 29.13 -15.51 -8.45
N GLN A 248 30.00 -14.69 -7.84
CA GLN A 248 31.05 -13.95 -8.56
C GLN A 248 32.09 -14.87 -9.20
N GLN A 249 32.48 -15.96 -8.54
CA GLN A 249 33.41 -16.95 -9.09
C GLN A 249 32.82 -17.69 -10.30
N ASN A 250 31.53 -17.99 -10.28
CA ASN A 250 30.83 -18.67 -11.38
C ASN A 250 30.59 -17.74 -12.60
N LEU A 251 30.34 -16.44 -12.37
CA LEU A 251 30.19 -15.42 -13.42
C LEU A 251 31.49 -15.18 -14.21
N ALA A 252 32.66 -15.40 -13.61
CA ALA A 252 33.95 -15.26 -14.30
C ALA A 252 34.17 -16.27 -15.44
N GLY A 253 33.29 -17.27 -15.60
CA GLY A 253 33.34 -18.30 -16.64
C GLY A 253 32.28 -18.22 -17.75
N THR A 254 31.29 -17.30 -17.67
CA THR A 254 30.18 -17.20 -18.63
C THR A 254 29.94 -15.74 -19.04
N ASP A 255 29.87 -15.46 -20.35
CA ASP A 255 29.67 -14.11 -20.92
C ASP A 255 28.24 -13.52 -20.68
N GLU A 256 27.39 -14.21 -19.91
CA GLU A 256 26.05 -13.76 -19.58
C GLU A 256 26.06 -12.85 -18.34
N THR A 257 26.11 -11.54 -18.60
CA THR A 257 25.87 -10.49 -17.61
C THR A 257 24.40 -10.46 -17.21
N ASN A 258 23.98 -11.37 -16.32
CA ASN A 258 22.69 -11.27 -15.65
C ASN A 258 22.78 -10.18 -14.56
N SER A 259 22.81 -8.90 -15.00
CA SER A 259 23.02 -7.71 -14.16
C SER A 259 21.82 -7.31 -13.30
N SER A 260 20.80 -8.16 -13.18
CA SER A 260 19.52 -7.84 -12.53
C SER A 260 19.38 -8.40 -11.12
N ARG A 261 20.29 -9.25 -10.63
CA ARG A 261 20.19 -9.83 -9.29
C ARG A 261 20.91 -8.97 -8.26
N HIS A 262 20.16 -8.54 -7.24
CA HIS A 262 20.67 -7.80 -6.10
C HIS A 262 21.58 -8.72 -5.27
N SER A 263 22.73 -8.22 -4.82
CA SER A 263 23.62 -8.94 -3.91
C SER A 263 22.87 -9.26 -2.60
N LEU A 264 22.90 -10.52 -2.18
CA LEU A 264 22.22 -10.96 -0.96
C LEU A 264 22.83 -10.28 0.27
N ASN A 265 24.15 -10.10 0.28
CA ASN A 265 24.89 -9.39 1.32
C ASN A 265 24.45 -7.93 1.43
N ARG A 266 24.18 -7.28 0.29
CA ARG A 266 23.65 -5.90 0.28
C ARG A 266 22.29 -5.84 0.98
N VAL A 267 21.37 -6.77 0.70
CA VAL A 267 20.04 -6.81 1.34
C VAL A 267 20.17 -7.00 2.85
N VAL A 268 21.00 -7.96 3.29
CA VAL A 268 21.26 -8.19 4.72
C VAL A 268 21.79 -6.92 5.40
N ARG A 269 22.82 -6.28 4.82
CA ARG A 269 23.41 -5.05 5.36
C ARG A 269 22.42 -3.89 5.45
N MET A 270 21.53 -3.76 4.47
CA MET A 270 20.46 -2.76 4.48
C MET A 270 19.50 -2.99 5.65
N VAL A 271 19.11 -4.25 5.89
CA VAL A 271 18.19 -4.62 6.99
C VAL A 271 18.84 -4.41 8.37
N ILE A 272 20.12 -4.75 8.53
CA ILE A 272 20.86 -4.55 9.80
C ILE A 272 21.41 -3.12 9.98
N SER A 273 21.14 -2.22 9.02
CA SER A 273 21.58 -0.81 9.03
C SER A 273 23.10 -0.59 8.97
N ASP A 274 23.86 -1.49 8.32
CA ASP A 274 25.31 -1.31 8.06
C ASP A 274 25.57 -0.44 6.82
N TRP A 275 25.22 0.85 6.93
CA TRP A 275 25.26 1.79 5.82
C TRP A 275 26.66 2.20 5.39
N ASN A 276 27.64 2.22 6.30
CA ASN A 276 29.02 2.60 5.98
C ASN A 276 29.67 1.61 5.01
N ALA A 277 29.54 0.30 5.26
CA ALA A 277 30.09 -0.72 4.38
C ALA A 277 29.47 -0.65 2.97
N ILE A 278 28.15 -0.41 2.89
CA ILE A 278 27.44 -0.25 1.61
C ILE A 278 27.96 0.97 0.84
N ALA A 279 28.17 2.11 1.51
CA ALA A 279 28.66 3.33 0.89
C ALA A 279 30.07 3.15 0.30
N GLU A 280 30.97 2.50 1.04
CA GLU A 280 32.35 2.26 0.60
C GLU A 280 32.43 1.32 -0.61
N GLU A 281 31.75 0.17 -0.55
CA GLU A 281 31.75 -0.81 -1.63
C GLU A 281 31.09 -0.26 -2.91
N SER A 282 29.97 0.45 -2.76
CA SER A 282 29.26 1.07 -3.88
C SER A 282 30.12 2.16 -4.53
N SER A 283 30.81 3.00 -3.75
CA SER A 283 31.73 4.02 -4.27
C SER A 283 32.90 3.39 -5.05
N GLN A 284 33.48 2.30 -4.52
CA GLN A 284 34.55 1.58 -5.20
C GLN A 284 34.07 0.89 -6.49
N ALA A 285 32.86 0.33 -6.50
CA ALA A 285 32.25 -0.24 -7.71
C ALA A 285 32.00 0.84 -8.78
N ALA A 286 31.45 2.00 -8.38
CA ALA A 286 31.22 3.13 -9.27
C ALA A 286 32.52 3.61 -9.93
N LYS A 287 33.60 3.81 -9.16
CA LYS A 287 34.92 4.22 -9.67
C LYS A 287 35.50 3.22 -10.67
N ARG A 288 35.35 1.92 -10.42
CA ARG A 288 35.80 0.85 -11.34
C ARG A 288 35.01 0.90 -12.65
N LEU A 289 33.69 1.08 -12.57
CA LEU A 289 32.82 1.18 -13.74
C LEU A 289 33.10 2.43 -14.59
N GLU A 290 33.33 3.59 -13.95
CA GLU A 290 33.73 4.81 -14.66
C GLU A 290 35.06 4.64 -15.43
N GLN A 291 36.04 3.95 -14.83
CA GLN A 291 37.29 3.62 -15.52
C GLN A 291 37.06 2.67 -16.71
N SER A 292 36.17 1.69 -16.55
CA SER A 292 35.81 0.75 -17.60
C SER A 292 35.07 1.42 -18.77
N ALA A 293 34.24 2.44 -18.49
CA ALA A 293 33.47 3.22 -19.47
C ALA A 293 34.33 4.04 -20.44
N GLN A 294 35.65 4.11 -20.22
CA GLN A 294 36.61 4.70 -21.15
C GLN A 294 37.04 3.72 -22.26
N LYS A 295 36.89 2.42 -22.03
CA LYS A 295 37.34 1.32 -22.90
C LYS A 295 36.12 0.55 -23.47
N GLY A 296 36.31 -0.18 -24.57
CA GLY A 296 35.24 -1.03 -25.15
C GLY A 296 34.33 -0.39 -26.21
N THR A 297 33.27 -1.11 -26.56
CA THR A 297 32.29 -0.74 -27.60
C THR A 297 31.35 0.36 -27.09
N PRO A 298 30.64 1.09 -27.96
CA PRO A 298 29.67 2.10 -27.53
C PRO A 298 28.61 1.57 -26.54
N VAL A 299 28.14 0.34 -26.74
CA VAL A 299 27.15 -0.33 -25.87
C VAL A 299 27.75 -0.64 -24.50
N SER A 300 28.96 -1.22 -24.43
CA SER A 300 29.60 -1.51 -23.15
C SER A 300 29.91 -0.24 -22.36
N LYS A 301 30.22 0.86 -23.06
CA LYS A 301 30.45 2.17 -22.44
C LYS A 301 29.16 2.78 -21.88
N LEU A 302 28.03 2.60 -22.55
CA LEU A 302 26.73 3.04 -22.07
C LEU A 302 26.34 2.26 -20.80
N ASN A 303 26.37 0.93 -20.87
CA ASN A 303 26.06 0.07 -19.72
C ASN A 303 26.95 0.37 -18.50
N ALA A 304 28.26 0.55 -18.71
CA ALA A 304 29.17 0.90 -17.62
C ALA A 304 28.88 2.28 -17.00
N ARG A 305 28.37 3.25 -17.77
CA ARG A 305 27.95 4.55 -17.24
C ARG A 305 26.64 4.46 -16.48
N ASP A 306 25.66 3.76 -17.04
CA ASP A 306 24.36 3.54 -16.40
C ASP A 306 24.57 2.84 -15.05
N GLU A 307 25.32 1.74 -15.02
CA GLU A 307 25.64 1.03 -13.78
C GLU A 307 26.45 1.89 -12.80
N ALA A 308 27.36 2.75 -13.27
CA ALA A 308 28.07 3.68 -12.39
C ALA A 308 27.11 4.68 -11.73
N ILE A 309 26.08 5.17 -12.44
CA ILE A 309 25.04 6.04 -11.87
C ILE A 309 24.25 5.31 -10.78
N ARG A 310 23.89 4.03 -10.99
CA ARG A 310 23.23 3.23 -9.93
C ARG A 310 24.10 3.15 -8.67
N HIS A 311 25.38 2.81 -8.82
CA HIS A 311 26.29 2.71 -7.67
C HIS A 311 26.58 4.07 -6.99
N TRP A 312 26.61 5.17 -7.73
CA TRP A 312 26.70 6.51 -7.13
C TRP A 312 25.43 6.92 -6.39
N SER A 313 24.26 6.56 -6.92
CA SER A 313 22.98 6.72 -6.22
C SER A 313 22.99 5.93 -4.91
N ASP A 314 23.39 4.66 -4.95
CA ASP A 314 23.51 3.80 -3.76
C ASP A 314 24.49 4.38 -2.73
N THR A 315 25.62 4.91 -3.20
CA THR A 315 26.62 5.57 -2.35
C THR A 315 26.02 6.80 -1.68
N LEU A 316 25.26 7.62 -2.41
CA LEU A 316 24.64 8.83 -1.87
C LEU A 316 23.63 8.50 -0.77
N ILE A 317 22.78 7.50 -1.01
CA ILE A 317 21.77 7.02 -0.05
C ILE A 317 22.46 6.52 1.22
N ALA A 318 23.42 5.60 1.07
CA ALA A 318 24.10 4.98 2.19
C ALA A 318 24.97 5.97 2.98
N ALA A 319 25.72 6.84 2.29
CA ALA A 319 26.54 7.87 2.94
C ALA A 319 25.71 8.93 3.67
N THR A 320 24.50 9.24 3.18
CA THR A 320 23.58 10.15 3.87
C THR A 320 23.04 9.51 5.15
N ARG A 321 22.68 8.22 5.11
CA ARG A 321 22.19 7.45 6.28
C ARG A 321 23.27 7.19 7.32
N SER A 322 24.52 7.04 6.90
CA SER A 322 25.65 6.78 7.81
C SER A 322 26.34 8.04 8.34
N GLY A 323 25.92 9.23 7.88
CA GLY A 323 26.56 10.51 8.24
C GLY A 323 27.94 10.75 7.58
N ASN A 324 28.35 9.92 6.62
CA ASN A 324 29.64 10.05 5.93
C ASN A 324 29.64 11.21 4.92
N THR A 325 30.02 12.40 5.40
CA THR A 325 29.99 13.65 4.61
C THR A 325 30.94 13.61 3.41
N SER A 326 32.07 12.90 3.50
CA SER A 326 33.07 12.80 2.42
C SER A 326 32.50 12.05 1.21
N LEU A 327 31.98 10.84 1.45
CA LEU A 327 31.37 10.02 0.40
C LEU A 327 30.09 10.67 -0.15
N ARG A 328 29.30 11.34 0.69
CA ARG A 328 28.13 12.12 0.26
C ARG A 328 28.53 13.17 -0.78
N GLN A 329 29.56 13.97 -0.49
CA GLN A 329 30.02 15.02 -1.42
C GLN A 329 30.58 14.42 -2.71
N GLU A 330 31.35 13.33 -2.63
CA GLU A 330 31.87 12.64 -3.81
C GLU A 330 30.75 12.13 -4.72
N ALA A 331 29.72 11.50 -4.14
CA ALA A 331 28.57 11.00 -4.88
C ALA A 331 27.75 12.14 -5.53
N ILE A 332 27.53 13.25 -4.84
CA ILE A 332 26.85 14.43 -5.42
C ILE A 332 27.67 14.99 -6.59
N GLN A 333 28.99 15.11 -6.44
CA GLN A 333 29.85 15.58 -7.54
C GLN A 333 29.78 14.64 -8.74
N ALA A 334 29.76 13.33 -8.53
CA ALA A 334 29.62 12.36 -9.63
C ALA A 334 28.26 12.47 -10.31
N LEU A 335 27.17 12.58 -9.54
CA LEU A 335 25.80 12.68 -10.03
C LEU A 335 25.48 14.07 -10.63
N THR A 336 26.25 15.12 -10.37
CA THR A 336 26.02 16.46 -10.93
C THR A 336 26.79 16.70 -12.23
N ARG A 337 27.84 15.92 -12.53
CA ARG A 337 28.65 16.07 -13.75
C ARG A 337 27.81 16.04 -15.03
N ASP A 338 28.11 16.94 -15.97
CA ASP A 338 27.42 16.97 -17.25
C ASP A 338 27.80 15.77 -18.12
N ASN A 339 26.88 14.82 -18.22
CA ASN A 339 27.01 13.62 -19.04
C ASN A 339 26.40 13.88 -20.42
N SER A 340 27.02 14.76 -21.20
CA SER A 340 26.65 15.13 -22.59
C SER A 340 26.62 13.97 -23.61
N LYS A 341 26.79 12.72 -23.17
CA LYS A 341 26.73 11.49 -23.96
C LYS A 341 25.70 10.55 -23.34
N SER A 342 24.43 10.82 -23.67
CA SER A 342 23.16 10.11 -23.37
C SER A 342 23.29 8.92 -22.42
N LEU A 343 22.86 9.09 -21.18
CA LEU A 343 22.48 7.99 -20.31
C LEU A 343 21.16 7.38 -20.82
N SER A 344 20.80 6.19 -20.32
CA SER A 344 19.47 5.64 -20.56
C SER A 344 18.41 6.43 -19.74
N PRO A 345 17.18 6.64 -20.24
CA PRO A 345 16.15 7.46 -19.57
C PRO A 345 15.84 7.04 -18.12
N SER A 346 15.86 5.74 -17.83
CA SER A 346 15.65 5.19 -16.48
C SER A 346 16.76 5.61 -15.49
N TYR A 347 18.01 5.69 -15.95
CA TYR A 347 19.14 6.08 -15.11
C TYR A 347 19.24 7.60 -14.96
N GLU A 348 18.79 8.38 -15.95
CA GLU A 348 18.59 9.82 -15.75
C GLU A 348 17.47 10.09 -14.73
N THR A 349 16.40 9.28 -14.76
CA THR A 349 15.31 9.34 -13.78
C THR A 349 15.82 9.04 -12.37
N LEU A 350 16.56 7.93 -12.20
CA LEU A 350 17.22 7.59 -10.94
C LEU A 350 18.13 8.72 -10.45
N ARG A 351 18.90 9.33 -11.36
CA ARG A 351 19.86 10.38 -11.05
C ARG A 351 19.21 11.63 -10.44
N TRP A 352 18.18 12.19 -11.06
CA TRP A 352 17.53 13.39 -10.51
C TRP A 352 16.74 13.05 -9.24
N ARG A 353 16.12 11.86 -9.15
CA ARG A 353 15.41 11.42 -7.94
C ARG A 353 16.34 11.30 -6.75
N SER A 354 17.50 10.67 -6.92
CA SER A 354 18.49 10.53 -5.86
C SER A 354 19.05 11.88 -5.39
N LEU A 355 19.29 12.82 -6.30
CA LEU A 355 19.69 14.18 -5.92
C LEU A 355 18.58 14.90 -5.16
N LEU A 356 17.32 14.78 -5.62
CA LEU A 356 16.16 15.44 -5.04
C LEU A 356 15.92 14.99 -3.59
N ILE A 357 15.83 13.69 -3.33
CA ILE A 357 15.54 13.16 -1.98
C ILE A 357 16.64 13.50 -0.95
N HIS A 358 17.83 13.87 -1.42
CA HIS A 358 18.98 14.25 -0.59
C HIS A 358 19.24 15.76 -0.53
N GLY A 359 18.27 16.57 -0.94
CA GLY A 359 18.25 18.02 -0.76
C GLY A 359 18.97 18.81 -1.85
N GLU A 360 19.42 18.19 -2.95
CA GLU A 360 20.05 18.87 -4.08
C GLU A 360 18.98 19.28 -5.12
N VAL A 361 17.95 20.00 -4.65
CA VAL A 361 16.69 20.27 -5.37
C VAL A 361 16.91 21.00 -6.69
N ASP A 362 17.68 22.11 -6.68
CA ASP A 362 17.88 22.93 -7.88
C ASP A 362 18.61 22.16 -8.99
N THR A 363 19.60 21.35 -8.63
CA THR A 363 20.30 20.48 -9.60
C THR A 363 19.35 19.41 -10.15
N ALA A 364 18.51 18.81 -9.30
CA ALA A 364 17.53 17.82 -9.75
C ALA A 364 16.52 18.44 -10.73
N ILE A 365 16.04 19.65 -10.46
CA ILE A 365 15.15 20.42 -11.35
C ILE A 365 15.85 20.70 -12.68
N ASP A 366 17.12 21.12 -12.69
CA ASP A 366 17.85 21.42 -13.93
C ASP A 366 18.08 20.17 -14.81
N ILE A 367 18.16 18.98 -14.20
CA ILE A 367 18.21 17.70 -14.93
C ILE A 367 16.82 17.36 -15.47
N LEU A 368 15.78 17.46 -14.63
CA LEU A 368 14.40 17.12 -14.97
C LEU A 368 13.81 18.07 -16.03
N GLU A 369 14.18 19.35 -16.04
CA GLU A 369 13.75 20.35 -17.03
C GLU A 369 14.05 19.89 -18.46
N LYS A 370 15.17 19.20 -18.67
CA LYS A 370 15.57 18.70 -20.00
C LYS A 370 14.69 17.55 -20.50
N GLN A 371 14.03 16.83 -19.57
CA GLN A 371 13.15 15.69 -19.88
C GLN A 371 11.69 16.12 -19.95
N SER A 372 11.23 16.82 -18.90
CA SER A 372 9.84 17.22 -18.70
C SER A 372 9.77 18.54 -17.89
N PRO A 373 9.64 19.70 -18.56
CA PRO A 373 9.51 20.99 -17.89
C PRO A 373 8.32 21.09 -16.94
N ARG A 374 7.20 20.41 -17.25
CA ARG A 374 6.00 20.40 -16.41
C ARG A 374 6.21 19.64 -15.10
N GLU A 375 6.90 18.51 -15.14
CA GLU A 375 7.29 17.76 -13.94
C GLU A 375 8.30 18.55 -13.10
N ALA A 376 9.30 19.15 -13.75
CA ALA A 376 10.26 20.04 -13.08
C ALA A 376 9.56 21.22 -12.40
N ALA A 377 8.59 21.84 -13.05
CA ALA A 377 7.77 22.91 -12.48
C ALA A 377 7.03 22.43 -11.24
N SER A 378 6.39 21.26 -11.31
CA SER A 378 5.66 20.67 -10.17
C SER A 378 6.56 20.42 -8.96
N VAL A 379 7.80 19.96 -9.17
CA VAL A 379 8.79 19.78 -8.10
C VAL A 379 9.24 21.13 -7.54
N ALA A 380 9.47 22.13 -8.39
CA ALA A 380 9.85 23.48 -7.99
C ALA A 380 8.76 24.13 -7.10
N ILE A 381 7.50 24.04 -7.50
CA ILE A 381 6.35 24.58 -6.75
C ILE A 381 6.26 23.88 -5.39
N LYS A 382 6.31 22.54 -5.36
CA LYS A 382 6.22 21.78 -4.10
C LYS A 382 7.35 22.09 -3.11
N THR A 383 8.50 22.53 -3.60
CA THR A 383 9.68 22.89 -2.80
C THR A 383 9.80 24.40 -2.55
N SER A 384 8.69 25.13 -2.62
CA SER A 384 8.58 26.59 -2.36
C SER A 384 9.37 27.48 -3.33
N ARG A 385 9.62 27.01 -4.56
CA ARG A 385 10.28 27.73 -5.66
C ARG A 385 9.28 28.14 -6.75
N HIS A 386 8.16 28.73 -6.35
CA HIS A 386 7.03 29.10 -7.22
C HIS A 386 7.43 29.88 -8.48
N ALA A 387 8.30 30.90 -8.34
CA ALA A 387 8.76 31.69 -9.49
C ALA A 387 9.55 30.86 -10.52
N ARG A 388 10.41 29.93 -10.07
CA ARG A 388 11.11 29.01 -10.98
C ARG A 388 10.13 28.05 -11.64
N GLY A 389 9.11 27.58 -10.91
CA GLY A 389 8.02 26.76 -11.45
C GLY A 389 7.27 27.46 -12.59
N LEU A 390 6.89 28.73 -12.41
CA LEU A 390 6.24 29.52 -13.46
C LEU A 390 7.14 29.73 -14.68
N GLN A 391 8.44 30.03 -14.47
CA GLN A 391 9.41 30.16 -15.56
C GLN A 391 9.54 28.88 -16.39
N LEU A 392 9.55 27.70 -15.74
CA LEU A 392 9.61 26.40 -16.40
C LEU A 392 8.37 26.10 -17.25
N LEU A 393 7.20 26.65 -16.87
CA LEU A 393 5.96 26.59 -17.65
C LEU A 393 5.87 27.68 -18.74
N GLY A 394 6.86 28.56 -18.82
CA GLY A 394 6.86 29.68 -19.77
C GLY A 394 5.94 30.84 -19.38
N PHE A 395 5.60 30.98 -18.10
CA PHE A 395 4.83 32.11 -17.58
C PHE A 395 5.72 33.05 -16.75
N ASP A 396 5.59 34.34 -16.98
CA ASP A 396 6.24 35.38 -16.17
C ASP A 396 5.28 35.80 -15.04
N ALA A 397 5.73 35.64 -13.79
CA ALA A 397 4.95 35.96 -12.60
C ALA A 397 4.53 37.44 -12.56
N GLU A 398 5.37 38.35 -13.05
CA GLU A 398 5.07 39.79 -13.04
C GLU A 398 4.04 40.20 -14.09
N GLN A 399 3.85 39.37 -15.12
CA GLN A 399 3.02 39.71 -16.28
C GLN A 399 1.70 38.93 -16.33
N LEU A 400 1.40 38.14 -15.30
CA LEU A 400 0.21 37.31 -15.20
C LEU A 400 -1.07 38.06 -15.58
N ASP A 401 -1.31 39.23 -14.99
CA ASP A 401 -2.52 40.03 -15.23
C ASP A 401 -2.63 40.60 -16.65
N THR A 402 -1.49 40.83 -17.30
CA THR A 402 -1.44 41.49 -18.61
C THR A 402 -1.54 40.51 -19.77
N HIS A 403 -1.02 39.30 -19.63
CA HIS A 403 -0.91 38.31 -20.71
C HIS A 403 -1.83 37.09 -20.55
N LEU A 404 -2.58 36.97 -19.43
CA LEU A 404 -3.45 35.82 -19.18
C LEU A 404 -4.41 35.53 -20.34
N GLU A 405 -5.12 36.55 -20.84
CA GLU A 405 -6.08 36.39 -21.94
C GLU A 405 -5.37 35.92 -23.22
N GLN A 406 -4.18 36.45 -23.51
CA GLN A 406 -3.39 36.03 -24.67
C GLN A 406 -3.00 34.55 -24.55
N TRP A 407 -2.58 34.09 -23.37
CA TRP A 407 -2.21 32.69 -23.16
C TRP A 407 -3.42 31.75 -23.22
N LEU A 408 -4.58 32.18 -22.72
CA LEU A 408 -5.82 31.42 -22.81
C LEU A 408 -6.36 31.35 -24.24
N ASP A 409 -6.31 32.46 -24.98
CA ASP A 409 -6.65 32.49 -26.41
C ASP A 409 -5.71 31.59 -27.23
N GLU A 410 -4.41 31.57 -26.90
CA GLU A 410 -3.45 30.66 -27.51
C GLU A 410 -3.79 29.19 -27.20
N ALA A 411 -4.06 28.86 -25.92
CA ALA A 411 -4.41 27.51 -25.50
C ALA A 411 -5.70 27.00 -26.17
N ILE A 412 -6.75 27.84 -26.18
CA ILE A 412 -8.03 27.57 -26.84
C ILE A 412 -7.84 27.45 -28.35
N GLY A 413 -7.03 28.33 -28.94
CA GLY A 413 -6.70 28.33 -30.37
C GLY A 413 -5.99 27.05 -30.80
N GLN A 414 -4.96 26.64 -30.05
CA GLN A 414 -4.23 25.40 -30.29
C GLN A 414 -5.16 24.19 -30.18
N GLN A 415 -5.94 24.08 -29.12
CA GLN A 415 -6.87 22.95 -28.94
C GLN A 415 -7.97 22.93 -30.01
N ARG A 416 -8.49 24.09 -30.43
CA ARG A 416 -9.49 24.18 -31.50
C ARG A 416 -8.91 23.83 -32.87
N SER A 417 -7.62 24.07 -33.08
CA SER A 417 -6.94 23.77 -34.35
C SER A 417 -6.69 22.27 -34.59
N VAL A 418 -6.88 21.42 -33.57
CA VAL A 418 -6.70 19.97 -33.67
C VAL A 418 -7.72 19.39 -34.66
N PRO A 419 -7.27 18.71 -35.73
CA PRO A 419 -8.17 18.09 -36.70
C PRO A 419 -9.11 17.05 -36.06
N GLU A 420 -10.38 17.02 -36.48
CA GLU A 420 -11.37 16.06 -35.99
C GLU A 420 -10.94 14.59 -36.15
N LYS A 421 -10.12 14.30 -37.17
CA LYS A 421 -9.51 12.98 -37.36
C LYS A 421 -8.63 12.60 -36.18
N GLU A 422 -7.80 13.50 -35.67
CA GLU A 422 -6.92 13.22 -34.52
C GLU A 422 -7.72 13.08 -33.21
N LEU A 423 -8.80 13.84 -33.06
CA LEU A 423 -9.72 13.72 -31.92
C LEU A 423 -10.48 12.38 -31.89
N THR A 424 -10.59 11.70 -33.04
CA THR A 424 -11.30 10.42 -33.17
C THR A 424 -10.36 9.22 -33.35
N SER A 425 -9.14 9.44 -33.86
CA SER A 425 -8.11 8.41 -34.12
C SER A 425 -6.93 8.53 -33.14
N GLY A 426 -7.03 7.84 -32.00
CA GLY A 426 -5.93 7.77 -31.03
C GLY A 426 -6.34 7.06 -29.73
N SER A 427 -5.40 6.40 -29.06
CA SER A 427 -5.60 5.89 -27.69
C SER A 427 -5.46 7.00 -26.66
N ASP A 428 -4.60 7.99 -26.93
CA ASP A 428 -4.22 9.03 -25.97
C ASP A 428 -5.34 10.04 -25.73
N VAL A 429 -5.48 10.44 -24.47
CA VAL A 429 -6.50 11.37 -23.98
C VAL A 429 -5.76 12.46 -23.23
N ALA A 430 -5.12 13.35 -23.98
CA ALA A 430 -4.42 14.50 -23.44
C ALA A 430 -4.75 15.74 -24.29
N PRO A 431 -5.06 16.89 -23.68
CA PRO A 431 -5.20 18.14 -24.41
C PRO A 431 -3.83 18.61 -24.92
N GLN A 432 -3.84 19.63 -25.77
CA GLN A 432 -2.62 20.27 -26.27
C GLN A 432 -1.78 20.85 -25.12
N ASP A 433 -0.46 20.92 -25.33
CA ASP A 433 0.51 21.29 -24.28
C ASP A 433 0.16 22.63 -23.62
N LYS A 434 -0.25 23.65 -24.39
CA LYS A 434 -0.57 24.96 -23.81
C LYS A 434 -1.80 24.94 -22.89
N VAL A 435 -2.75 24.03 -23.11
CA VAL A 435 -3.87 23.80 -22.17
C VAL A 435 -3.35 23.17 -20.88
N LEU A 436 -2.42 22.20 -20.98
CA LEU A 436 -1.80 21.57 -19.80
C LEU A 436 -0.97 22.58 -19.00
N ASP A 437 -0.25 23.49 -19.68
CA ASP A 437 0.46 24.59 -19.03
C ASP A 437 -0.50 25.54 -18.30
N CYS A 438 -1.63 25.89 -18.91
CA CYS A 438 -2.65 26.72 -18.26
C CYS A 438 -3.28 26.02 -17.05
N LEU A 439 -3.48 24.71 -17.09
CA LEU A 439 -3.96 23.94 -15.94
C LEU A 439 -2.92 23.89 -14.82
N ALA A 440 -1.63 23.77 -15.15
CA ALA A 440 -0.55 23.88 -14.18
C ALA A 440 -0.49 25.30 -13.57
N LEU A 441 -0.64 26.34 -14.38
CA LEU A 441 -0.76 27.73 -13.92
C LEU A 441 -1.96 27.92 -13.00
N MET A 442 -3.11 27.34 -13.33
CA MET A 442 -4.31 27.39 -12.49
C MET A 442 -4.03 26.82 -11.10
N ARG A 443 -3.32 25.69 -11.01
CA ARG A 443 -2.92 25.10 -9.72
C ARG A 443 -1.98 26.02 -8.94
N VAL A 444 -0.94 26.55 -9.59
CA VAL A 444 -0.02 27.50 -8.96
C VAL A 444 -0.76 28.74 -8.46
N ALA A 445 -1.68 29.28 -9.26
CA ALA A 445 -2.47 30.44 -8.90
C ALA A 445 -3.33 30.19 -7.66
N ILE A 446 -3.90 28.99 -7.49
CA ILE A 446 -4.59 28.59 -6.25
C ILE A 446 -3.59 28.56 -5.09
N ASP A 447 -2.43 27.92 -5.27
CA ASP A 447 -1.41 27.75 -4.24
C ASP A 447 -0.88 29.11 -3.73
N VAL A 448 -0.78 30.13 -4.59
CA VAL A 448 -0.30 31.48 -4.22
C VAL A 448 -1.43 32.50 -3.95
N GLY A 449 -2.66 32.05 -3.74
CA GLY A 449 -3.80 32.90 -3.37
C GLY A 449 -4.42 33.74 -4.52
N ARG A 450 -3.97 33.56 -5.77
CA ARG A 450 -4.54 34.19 -6.98
C ARG A 450 -5.79 33.45 -7.47
N ASN A 451 -6.80 33.36 -6.59
CA ASN A 451 -8.09 32.71 -6.90
C ASN A 451 -8.79 33.35 -8.11
N ASP A 452 -8.57 34.64 -8.36
CA ASP A 452 -9.09 35.38 -9.51
C ASP A 452 -8.57 34.82 -10.85
N ILE A 453 -7.25 34.61 -10.96
CA ILE A 453 -6.62 34.02 -12.14
C ILE A 453 -7.07 32.57 -12.30
N ALA A 454 -7.02 31.79 -11.21
CA ALA A 454 -7.37 30.37 -11.25
C ALA A 454 -8.82 30.17 -11.70
N TYR A 455 -9.76 30.91 -11.13
CA TYR A 455 -11.18 30.82 -11.50
C TYR A 455 -11.42 31.23 -12.96
N ARG A 456 -10.73 32.26 -13.44
CA ARG A 456 -10.78 32.67 -14.86
C ARG A 456 -10.29 31.57 -15.81
N ILE A 457 -9.18 30.91 -15.49
CA ILE A 457 -8.69 29.76 -16.28
C ILE A 457 -9.71 28.63 -16.25
N ALA A 458 -10.22 28.27 -15.07
CA ALA A 458 -11.16 27.17 -14.88
C ALA A 458 -12.46 27.39 -15.68
N THR A 459 -13.05 28.58 -15.57
CA THR A 459 -14.30 28.94 -16.26
C THR A 459 -14.11 29.00 -17.77
N GLN A 460 -13.13 29.76 -18.29
CA GLN A 460 -12.93 29.89 -19.73
C GLN A 460 -12.63 28.55 -20.41
N LEU A 461 -11.78 27.71 -19.82
CA LEU A 461 -11.49 26.38 -20.37
C LEU A 461 -12.70 25.43 -20.29
N SER A 462 -13.54 25.56 -19.28
CA SER A 462 -14.76 24.75 -19.15
C SER A 462 -15.86 25.18 -20.12
N ASP A 463 -16.09 26.49 -20.24
CA ASP A 463 -17.11 27.09 -21.11
C ASP A 463 -16.78 26.96 -22.60
N SER A 464 -15.48 26.83 -22.94
CA SER A 464 -15.03 26.66 -24.32
C SER A 464 -15.53 25.38 -24.99
N ARG A 465 -15.97 24.37 -24.22
CA ARG A 465 -16.50 23.06 -24.68
C ARG A 465 -15.62 22.38 -25.74
N LEU A 466 -14.30 22.52 -25.63
CA LEU A 466 -13.37 21.97 -26.59
C LEU A 466 -13.21 20.46 -26.39
N TYR A 467 -13.26 19.71 -27.48
CA TYR A 467 -13.01 18.28 -27.47
C TYR A 467 -11.52 17.99 -27.35
N VAL A 468 -11.18 17.14 -26.39
CA VAL A 468 -9.88 16.45 -26.31
C VAL A 468 -9.96 15.10 -27.02
N LYS A 469 -11.11 14.43 -26.89
CA LYS A 469 -11.41 13.20 -27.63
C LYS A 469 -12.90 13.13 -27.95
N ALA A 470 -13.21 13.08 -29.24
CA ALA A 470 -14.57 12.89 -29.72
C ALA A 470 -14.77 11.40 -30.03
N SER A 471 -15.85 10.79 -29.54
CA SER A 471 -16.12 9.37 -29.79
C SER A 471 -17.57 9.15 -30.19
N PRO A 472 -17.83 8.63 -31.40
CA PRO A 472 -19.18 8.25 -31.80
C PRO A 472 -19.69 7.10 -30.92
N GLY A 473 -20.82 7.29 -30.24
CA GLY A 473 -21.45 6.25 -29.40
C GLY A 473 -20.76 6.00 -28.05
N ARG A 474 -19.76 6.79 -27.67
CA ARG A 474 -19.20 6.85 -26.30
C ARG A 474 -19.21 8.28 -25.80
N GLU A 475 -19.03 8.45 -24.50
CA GLU A 475 -18.92 9.78 -23.91
C GLU A 475 -17.67 10.50 -24.42
N SER A 476 -17.84 11.74 -24.88
CA SER A 476 -16.74 12.56 -25.39
C SER A 476 -15.98 13.24 -24.24
N VAL A 477 -14.65 13.34 -24.36
CA VAL A 477 -13.80 13.98 -23.36
C VAL A 477 -13.56 15.43 -23.75
N LEU A 478 -13.87 16.35 -22.83
CA LEU A 478 -13.77 17.80 -22.99
C LEU A 478 -12.64 18.36 -22.13
N THR A 479 -12.17 19.56 -22.47
CA THR A 479 -11.20 20.34 -21.66
C THR A 479 -11.69 20.53 -20.22
N ARG A 480 -13.00 20.74 -20.02
CA ARG A 480 -13.60 20.84 -18.68
C ARG A 480 -13.26 19.65 -17.77
N HIS A 481 -13.18 18.43 -18.32
CA HIS A 481 -12.89 17.25 -17.50
C HIS A 481 -11.45 17.29 -16.97
N PHE A 482 -10.53 17.91 -17.70
CA PHE A 482 -9.17 18.17 -17.20
C PHE A 482 -9.15 19.30 -16.17
N VAL A 483 -9.97 20.35 -16.34
CA VAL A 483 -10.16 21.39 -15.30
C VAL A 483 -10.64 20.75 -14.00
N LEU A 484 -11.71 19.95 -14.05
CA LEU A 484 -12.24 19.24 -12.87
C LEU A 484 -11.21 18.29 -12.26
N ALA A 485 -10.46 17.54 -13.10
CA ALA A 485 -9.41 16.65 -12.62
C ALA A 485 -8.25 17.41 -11.94
N THR A 486 -7.90 18.60 -12.43
CA THR A 486 -6.88 19.45 -11.79
C THR A 486 -7.40 20.05 -10.48
N LEU A 487 -8.64 20.52 -10.45
CA LEU A 487 -9.28 21.04 -9.23
C LEU A 487 -9.49 19.96 -8.18
N ALA A 488 -9.68 18.70 -8.57
CA ALA A 488 -9.85 17.58 -7.64
C ALA A 488 -8.64 17.35 -6.72
N ALA A 489 -7.47 17.89 -7.06
CA ALA A 489 -6.28 17.90 -6.20
C ALA A 489 -6.19 19.14 -5.28
N THR A 490 -7.25 19.95 -5.20
CA THR A 490 -7.30 21.21 -4.43
C THR A 490 -8.51 21.21 -3.49
N ALA A 491 -8.55 22.16 -2.55
CA ALA A 491 -9.67 22.32 -1.61
C ALA A 491 -10.91 23.04 -2.21
N LYS A 492 -10.94 23.30 -3.52
CA LYS A 492 -12.01 24.08 -4.19
C LYS A 492 -13.21 23.21 -4.61
N THR A 493 -13.76 22.42 -3.68
CA THR A 493 -14.86 21.49 -3.95
C THR A 493 -16.11 22.19 -4.52
N ASP A 494 -16.43 23.39 -4.03
CA ASP A 494 -17.59 24.14 -4.53
C ASP A 494 -17.45 24.55 -6.01
N TRP A 495 -16.23 24.90 -6.46
CA TRP A 495 -15.96 25.17 -7.89
C TRP A 495 -16.14 23.93 -8.74
N ILE A 496 -15.76 22.77 -8.24
CA ILE A 496 -15.93 21.49 -8.94
C ILE A 496 -17.41 21.21 -9.12
N PHE A 497 -18.22 21.44 -8.10
CA PHE A 497 -19.66 21.24 -8.17
C PHE A 497 -20.31 22.19 -9.20
N GLU A 498 -19.96 23.47 -9.17
CA GLU A 498 -20.45 24.48 -10.11
C GLU A 498 -20.05 24.16 -11.56
N LEU A 499 -18.77 23.88 -11.81
CA LEU A 499 -18.24 23.62 -13.16
C LEU A 499 -18.66 22.25 -13.72
N ALA A 500 -18.98 21.28 -12.86
CA ALA A 500 -19.47 19.97 -13.26
C ALA A 500 -20.98 19.93 -13.53
N ALA A 501 -21.73 20.92 -13.04
CA ALA A 501 -23.18 20.94 -13.13
C ALA A 501 -23.65 20.93 -14.60
N PRO A 502 -24.60 20.04 -14.96
CA PRO A 502 -25.09 19.98 -16.32
C PRO A 502 -26.19 21.04 -16.57
N GLU A 503 -26.20 21.63 -17.77
CA GLU A 503 -27.27 22.55 -18.19
C GLU A 503 -28.64 21.86 -18.32
N LYS A 504 -28.61 20.55 -18.63
CA LYS A 504 -29.80 19.72 -18.83
C LYS A 504 -29.56 18.30 -18.34
N PRO A 505 -30.59 17.57 -17.93
CA PRO A 505 -30.49 16.18 -17.49
C PRO A 505 -29.72 15.27 -18.45
N SER A 506 -30.01 15.38 -19.74
CA SER A 506 -29.41 14.58 -20.81
C SER A 506 -27.93 14.85 -21.03
N LEU A 507 -27.38 15.93 -20.46
CA LEU A 507 -25.98 16.33 -20.58
C LEU A 507 -25.16 15.96 -19.35
N LEU A 508 -25.75 15.28 -18.37
CA LEU A 508 -25.03 14.80 -17.20
C LEU A 508 -23.95 13.80 -17.63
N SER A 509 -22.70 14.20 -17.42
CA SER A 509 -21.54 13.43 -17.85
C SER A 509 -21.13 12.42 -16.79
N ARG A 510 -20.97 11.17 -17.19
CA ARG A 510 -20.45 10.06 -16.36
C ARG A 510 -19.02 10.34 -15.95
N LEU A 511 -18.20 10.88 -16.86
CA LEU A 511 -16.85 11.31 -16.53
C LEU A 511 -16.83 12.46 -15.51
N SER A 512 -17.74 13.45 -15.61
CA SER A 512 -17.87 14.50 -14.59
C SER A 512 -18.24 13.91 -13.23
N LEU A 513 -19.23 13.01 -13.16
CA LEU A 513 -19.63 12.35 -11.91
C LEU A 513 -18.48 11.58 -11.27
N ARG A 514 -17.70 10.85 -12.07
CA ARG A 514 -16.52 10.12 -11.59
C ARG A 514 -15.43 11.05 -11.05
N LEU A 515 -15.29 12.24 -11.61
CA LEU A 515 -14.34 13.24 -11.11
C LEU A 515 -14.84 13.89 -9.82
N VAL A 516 -16.14 14.18 -9.73
CA VAL A 516 -16.76 14.69 -8.49
C VAL A 516 -16.67 13.65 -7.37
N SER A 517 -16.96 12.37 -7.65
CA SER A 517 -16.91 11.30 -6.65
C SER A 517 -15.50 11.03 -6.10
N ARG A 518 -14.44 11.58 -6.70
CA ARG A 518 -13.07 11.48 -6.17
C ARG A 518 -12.75 12.50 -5.09
N VAL A 519 -13.53 13.58 -5.02
CA VAL A 519 -13.32 14.69 -4.06
C VAL A 519 -14.26 14.56 -2.87
N VAL A 520 -15.25 13.66 -2.98
CA VAL A 520 -16.32 13.49 -2.02
C VAL A 520 -16.32 12.03 -1.57
N ASP A 521 -16.05 11.76 -0.30
CA ASP A 521 -16.04 10.41 0.31
C ASP A 521 -17.23 10.31 1.28
N PRO A 522 -18.09 9.28 1.25
CA PRO A 522 -18.01 8.00 0.53
C PRO A 522 -18.90 7.94 -0.71
N THR A 523 -18.45 8.57 -1.80
CA THR A 523 -19.29 8.75 -2.99
C THR A 523 -18.83 7.92 -4.17
N SER A 524 -19.79 7.50 -5.01
CA SER A 524 -19.51 6.85 -6.30
C SER A 524 -20.24 7.54 -7.45
N GLU A 525 -19.86 7.19 -8.67
CA GLU A 525 -20.51 7.65 -9.90
C GLU A 525 -22.00 7.24 -9.91
N GLU A 526 -22.29 6.00 -9.50
CA GLU A 526 -23.64 5.44 -9.40
C GLU A 526 -24.45 6.18 -8.34
N LEU A 527 -23.86 6.44 -7.16
CA LEU A 527 -24.55 7.11 -6.06
C LEU A 527 -24.94 8.55 -6.42
N LEU A 528 -24.03 9.33 -7.00
CA LEU A 528 -24.35 10.69 -7.44
C LEU A 528 -25.41 10.70 -8.54
N TYR A 529 -25.32 9.77 -9.50
CA TYR A 529 -26.31 9.65 -10.56
C TYR A 529 -27.69 9.36 -9.96
N TYR A 530 -27.77 8.41 -9.03
CA TYR A 530 -29.02 8.04 -8.37
C TYR A 530 -29.58 9.18 -7.50
N LEU A 531 -28.76 9.84 -6.68
CA LEU A 531 -29.20 10.96 -5.85
C LEU A 531 -29.73 12.11 -6.70
N ASN A 532 -29.04 12.45 -7.78
CA ASN A 532 -29.47 13.49 -8.70
C ASN A 532 -30.79 13.12 -9.40
N TRP A 533 -30.96 11.85 -9.82
CA TRP A 533 -32.23 11.35 -10.34
C TRP A 533 -33.34 11.45 -9.29
N PHE A 534 -33.09 10.96 -8.07
CA PHE A 534 -34.06 10.95 -6.96
C PHE A 534 -34.57 12.36 -6.64
N LEU A 535 -33.66 13.33 -6.49
CA LEU A 535 -34.01 14.72 -6.24
C LEU A 535 -34.85 15.32 -7.36
N PHE A 536 -34.47 15.07 -8.63
CA PHE A 536 -35.20 15.58 -9.78
C PHE A 536 -36.63 15.01 -9.87
N GLN A 537 -36.84 13.74 -9.51
CA GLN A 537 -38.17 13.13 -9.49
C GLN A 537 -39.04 13.66 -8.36
N HIS A 538 -38.47 13.88 -7.17
CA HIS A 538 -39.21 14.40 -6.02
C HIS A 538 -39.44 15.93 -6.09
N ARG A 539 -38.62 16.67 -6.85
CA ARG A 539 -38.76 18.12 -7.11
C ARG A 539 -38.55 18.48 -8.58
N PRO A 540 -39.54 18.23 -9.45
CA PRO A 540 -39.47 18.62 -10.86
C PRO A 540 -39.43 20.14 -11.09
N ASP A 541 -39.69 20.95 -10.05
CA ASP A 541 -39.63 22.41 -10.07
C ASP A 541 -38.20 22.99 -9.99
N TRP A 542 -37.21 22.17 -9.65
CA TRP A 542 -35.82 22.60 -9.51
C TRP A 542 -35.07 22.59 -10.83
N SER A 543 -34.06 23.46 -10.96
CA SER A 543 -33.14 23.37 -12.10
C SER A 543 -32.25 22.13 -11.98
N THR A 544 -31.76 21.61 -13.10
CA THR A 544 -30.84 20.46 -13.08
C THR A 544 -29.57 20.76 -12.29
N GLU A 545 -29.08 22.00 -12.39
CA GLU A 545 -27.98 22.50 -11.57
C GLU A 545 -28.31 22.42 -10.08
N GLN A 546 -29.49 22.87 -9.63
CA GLN A 546 -29.90 22.79 -8.23
C GLN A 546 -29.99 21.36 -7.71
N CYS A 547 -30.55 20.44 -8.51
CA CYS A 547 -30.59 19.02 -8.18
C CYS A 547 -29.18 18.44 -8.05
N PHE A 548 -28.28 18.78 -8.99
CA PHE A 548 -26.92 18.28 -9.00
C PHE A 548 -26.11 18.78 -7.80
N LEU A 549 -26.15 20.09 -7.53
CA LEU A 549 -25.48 20.68 -6.37
C LEU A 549 -25.99 20.06 -5.06
N THR A 550 -27.32 19.88 -4.94
CA THR A 550 -27.91 19.25 -3.75
C THR A 550 -27.50 17.77 -3.63
N ALA A 551 -27.43 17.03 -4.73
CA ALA A 551 -26.94 15.65 -4.72
C ALA A 551 -25.48 15.56 -4.24
N CYS A 552 -24.62 16.47 -4.73
CA CYS A 552 -23.24 16.56 -4.30
C CYS A 552 -23.11 16.95 -2.81
N GLU A 553 -23.92 17.90 -2.31
CA GLU A 553 -23.96 18.27 -0.89
C GLU A 553 -24.43 17.10 -0.01
N ILE A 554 -25.47 16.35 -0.44
CA ILE A 554 -25.93 15.14 0.26
C ILE A 554 -24.80 14.11 0.32
N ALA A 555 -24.12 13.86 -0.79
CA ALA A 555 -23.04 12.89 -0.86
C ALA A 555 -21.80 13.32 -0.02
N ARG A 556 -21.55 14.63 0.07
CA ARG A 556 -20.46 15.23 0.86
C ARG A 556 -20.62 15.07 2.36
N ALA A 557 -21.86 15.06 2.85
CA ALA A 557 -22.17 14.77 4.25
C ALA A 557 -21.35 15.58 5.28
N GLU A 558 -20.96 16.81 4.95
CA GLU A 558 -20.35 17.73 5.93
C GLU A 558 -21.38 18.07 7.04
N PRO A 559 -20.95 18.44 8.26
CA PRO A 559 -21.89 18.74 9.36
C PRO A 559 -22.94 19.81 9.03
N LYS A 560 -22.65 20.73 8.10
CA LYS A 560 -23.62 21.71 7.57
C LYS A 560 -24.62 21.06 6.61
N ASP A 561 -24.16 20.14 5.76
CA ASP A 561 -24.96 19.46 4.73
C ASP A 561 -25.88 18.40 5.36
N VAL A 562 -25.38 17.61 6.33
CA VAL A 562 -26.19 16.65 7.10
C VAL A 562 -27.37 17.36 7.79
N ARG A 563 -27.11 18.53 8.39
CA ARG A 563 -28.17 19.34 9.03
C ARG A 563 -29.16 19.89 8.00
N ARG A 564 -28.67 20.33 6.84
CA ARG A 564 -29.49 20.93 5.78
C ARG A 564 -30.37 19.91 5.06
N HIS A 565 -29.88 18.69 4.86
CA HIS A 565 -30.49 17.69 3.98
C HIS A 565 -31.04 16.45 4.69
N ARG A 566 -31.20 16.49 6.02
CA ARG A 566 -31.72 15.37 6.83
C ARG A 566 -33.04 14.81 6.30
N GLU A 567 -33.96 15.68 5.90
CA GLU A 567 -35.27 15.28 5.37
C GLU A 567 -35.15 14.45 4.09
N TRP A 568 -34.15 14.74 3.24
CA TRP A 568 -33.90 13.97 2.03
C TRP A 568 -33.42 12.56 2.32
N ILE A 569 -32.58 12.38 3.34
CA ILE A 569 -32.08 11.07 3.77
C ILE A 569 -33.20 10.23 4.39
N ASP A 570 -34.07 10.85 5.19
CA ASP A 570 -35.24 10.19 5.76
C ASP A 570 -36.15 9.65 4.64
N LEU A 571 -36.45 10.50 3.65
CA LEU A 571 -37.27 10.15 2.49
C LEU A 571 -36.62 9.06 1.61
N LEU A 572 -35.32 9.15 1.38
CA LEU A 572 -34.56 8.15 0.61
C LEU A 572 -34.60 6.77 1.29
N GLY A 573 -34.43 6.73 2.61
CA GLY A 573 -34.53 5.48 3.38
C GLY A 573 -35.93 4.87 3.37
N GLU A 574 -36.99 5.70 3.35
CA GLU A 574 -38.37 5.23 3.16
C GLU A 574 -38.60 4.67 1.75
N HIS A 575 -38.12 5.37 0.73
CA HIS A 575 -38.21 4.93 -0.66
C HIS A 575 -37.57 3.55 -0.85
N LEU A 576 -36.32 3.36 -0.41
CA LEU A 576 -35.60 2.08 -0.54
C LEU A 576 -36.29 0.92 0.20
N ARG A 577 -36.99 1.18 1.33
CA ARG A 577 -37.74 0.15 2.08
C ARG A 577 -39.08 -0.18 1.45
N SER A 578 -39.76 0.81 0.88
CA SER A 578 -41.10 0.64 0.33
C SER A 578 -41.11 -0.26 -0.90
N GLY A 579 -39.98 -0.36 -1.60
CA GLY A 579 -39.88 -1.08 -2.88
C GLY A 579 -40.79 -0.46 -3.96
N GLU A 580 -41.19 0.81 -3.82
CA GLU A 580 -41.91 1.54 -4.88
C GLU A 580 -41.10 1.41 -6.17
N SER A 581 -41.73 0.89 -7.22
CA SER A 581 -41.01 0.60 -8.46
C SER A 581 -40.64 1.91 -9.16
N GLU A 582 -39.49 1.93 -9.85
CA GLU A 582 -39.06 3.06 -10.68
C GLU A 582 -40.16 3.49 -11.66
N SER A 583 -40.94 2.51 -12.16
CA SER A 583 -42.09 2.74 -13.03
C SER A 583 -43.21 3.52 -12.36
N ASP A 584 -43.45 3.31 -11.05
CA ASP A 584 -44.49 4.02 -10.29
C ASP A 584 -44.14 5.51 -10.08
N LEU A 585 -42.85 5.83 -9.92
CA LEU A 585 -42.36 7.21 -9.83
C LEU A 585 -42.39 7.91 -11.19
N GLN A 586 -41.89 7.26 -12.25
CA GLN A 586 -41.92 7.79 -13.62
C GLN A 586 -43.36 8.07 -14.10
N LEU A 587 -44.32 7.20 -13.74
CA LEU A 587 -45.74 7.39 -14.04
C LEU A 587 -46.35 8.61 -13.34
N ARG A 588 -45.84 9.02 -12.18
CA ARG A 588 -46.30 10.20 -11.42
C ARG A 588 -45.72 11.51 -11.96
N THR A 589 -44.51 11.50 -12.50
CA THR A 589 -43.75 12.73 -12.81
C THR A 589 -43.77 13.14 -14.29
N LYS A 590 -44.05 12.23 -15.25
CA LYS A 590 -44.12 12.53 -16.71
C LYS A 590 -42.86 13.22 -17.29
N VAL A 591 -41.66 12.96 -16.75
CA VAL A 591 -40.40 13.52 -17.27
C VAL A 591 -39.48 12.39 -17.78
N ASP A 592 -39.45 12.20 -19.10
CA ASP A 592 -38.67 11.15 -19.79
C ASP A 592 -37.20 11.54 -20.04
N GLU A 593 -36.61 12.43 -19.23
CA GLU A 593 -35.24 12.92 -19.46
C GLU A 593 -34.14 12.12 -18.72
N TYR A 594 -34.50 11.31 -17.72
CA TYR A 594 -33.57 10.42 -17.00
C TYR A 594 -34.03 8.96 -17.09
N THR A 595 -33.16 8.09 -17.61
CA THR A 595 -33.34 6.63 -17.56
C THR A 595 -32.27 6.01 -16.68
N LEU A 596 -32.67 5.47 -15.53
CA LEU A 596 -31.81 4.60 -14.74
C LEU A 596 -31.64 3.26 -15.45
N SER A 597 -30.42 2.74 -15.44
CA SER A 597 -30.11 1.36 -15.81
C SER A 597 -29.71 0.57 -14.56
N GLU A 598 -29.71 -0.76 -14.64
CA GLU A 598 -29.28 -1.62 -13.51
C GLU A 598 -27.86 -1.28 -13.02
N SER A 599 -26.98 -0.79 -13.89
CA SER A 599 -25.62 -0.38 -13.52
C SER A 599 -25.57 0.93 -12.73
N ASP A 600 -26.68 1.65 -12.61
CA ASP A 600 -26.75 2.95 -11.94
C ASP A 600 -27.31 2.85 -10.52
N ILE A 601 -27.73 1.65 -10.14
CA ILE A 601 -28.21 1.35 -8.81
C ILE A 601 -26.98 1.18 -7.92
N PRO A 602 -26.83 2.01 -6.87
CA PRO A 602 -25.70 1.90 -5.97
C PRO A 602 -25.66 0.55 -5.26
N SER A 603 -24.45 0.04 -5.02
CA SER A 603 -24.25 -1.21 -4.30
C SER A 603 -24.68 -1.09 -2.84
N SER A 604 -24.94 -2.24 -2.19
CA SER A 604 -25.27 -2.25 -0.76
C SER A 604 -24.21 -1.56 0.10
N GLU A 605 -22.93 -1.67 -0.26
CA GLU A 605 -21.83 -0.98 0.44
C GLU A 605 -21.90 0.54 0.28
N GLN A 606 -22.17 1.04 -0.93
CA GLN A 606 -22.30 2.48 -1.18
C GLN A 606 -23.46 3.07 -0.37
N TRP A 607 -24.57 2.35 -0.25
CA TRP A 607 -25.69 2.77 0.59
C TRP A 607 -25.34 2.78 2.08
N LYS A 608 -24.64 1.77 2.58
CA LYS A 608 -24.20 1.73 3.97
C LYS A 608 -23.35 2.95 4.30
N LEU A 609 -22.31 3.21 3.50
CA LEU A 609 -21.39 4.32 3.74
C LEU A 609 -22.08 5.68 3.75
N LEU A 610 -23.03 5.93 2.82
CA LEU A 610 -23.84 7.16 2.83
C LEU A 610 -24.64 7.29 4.14
N PHE A 611 -25.36 6.24 4.55
CA PHE A 611 -26.20 6.30 5.74
C PHE A 611 -25.38 6.39 7.03
N GLU A 612 -24.19 5.80 7.07
CA GLU A 612 -23.23 5.99 8.17
C GLU A 612 -22.78 7.44 8.26
N ALA A 613 -22.40 8.06 7.13
CA ALA A 613 -21.98 9.47 7.09
C ALA A 613 -23.09 10.44 7.57
N HIS A 614 -24.36 10.12 7.34
CA HIS A 614 -25.51 10.88 7.82
C HIS A 614 -25.99 10.48 9.24
N GLY A 615 -25.30 9.56 9.91
CA GLY A 615 -25.65 9.13 11.27
C GLY A 615 -26.94 8.32 11.37
N ARG A 616 -27.23 7.45 10.39
CA ARG A 616 -28.44 6.61 10.28
C ARG A 616 -28.14 5.10 10.40
N PRO A 617 -27.68 4.62 11.57
CA PRO A 617 -27.34 3.20 11.78
C PRO A 617 -28.55 2.27 11.71
N ASP A 618 -29.77 2.81 11.78
CA ASP A 618 -31.00 2.04 11.57
C ASP A 618 -31.14 1.54 10.12
N LEU A 619 -30.76 2.36 9.14
CA LEU A 619 -30.80 2.00 7.72
C LEU A 619 -29.69 1.01 7.34
N VAL A 620 -28.48 1.24 7.86
CA VAL A 620 -27.32 0.36 7.66
C VAL A 620 -27.64 -1.07 8.11
N ARG A 621 -28.19 -1.22 9.32
CA ARG A 621 -28.55 -2.54 9.87
C ARG A 621 -29.61 -3.27 9.06
N ALA A 622 -30.54 -2.55 8.43
CA ALA A 622 -31.53 -3.17 7.55
C ALA A 622 -30.87 -3.78 6.29
N ILE A 623 -29.89 -3.08 5.71
CA ILE A 623 -29.12 -3.57 4.54
C ILE A 623 -28.31 -4.82 4.92
N VAL A 624 -27.54 -4.77 6.02
CA VAL A 624 -26.73 -5.90 6.48
C VAL A 624 -27.62 -7.13 6.78
N ARG A 625 -28.79 -6.92 7.39
CA ARG A 625 -29.78 -8.00 7.62
C ARG A 625 -30.28 -8.63 6.31
N GLY A 626 -30.48 -7.83 5.27
CA GLY A 626 -30.82 -8.35 3.94
C GLY A 626 -29.73 -9.25 3.36
N GLN A 627 -28.46 -8.85 3.47
CA GLN A 627 -27.32 -9.63 2.98
C GLN A 627 -27.15 -10.94 3.76
N ALA A 628 -27.23 -10.89 5.10
CA ALA A 628 -27.13 -12.09 5.93
C ALA A 628 -28.22 -13.12 5.62
N ASN A 629 -29.46 -12.67 5.36
CA ASN A 629 -30.56 -13.54 4.96
C ASN A 629 -30.35 -14.19 3.58
N ASN A 630 -29.50 -13.61 2.73
CA ASN A 630 -29.14 -14.16 1.42
C ASN A 630 -27.95 -15.12 1.46
N GLY A 631 -27.38 -15.40 2.64
CA GLY A 631 -26.25 -16.34 2.82
C GLY A 631 -24.86 -15.68 2.82
N ASP A 632 -24.75 -14.37 2.95
CA ASP A 632 -23.46 -13.68 3.09
C ASP A 632 -22.87 -13.90 4.51
N LEU A 633 -21.82 -14.72 4.60
CA LEU A 633 -21.18 -15.10 5.86
C LEU A 633 -20.55 -13.90 6.60
N GLN A 634 -19.99 -12.92 5.88
CA GLN A 634 -19.43 -11.72 6.50
C GLN A 634 -20.56 -10.86 7.09
N ALA A 635 -21.68 -10.73 6.37
CA ALA A 635 -22.85 -10.01 6.89
C ALA A 635 -23.45 -10.70 8.12
N GLN A 636 -23.51 -12.05 8.15
CA GLN A 636 -23.92 -12.81 9.33
C GLN A 636 -23.01 -12.54 10.53
N LEU A 637 -21.68 -12.59 10.33
CA LEU A 637 -20.70 -12.28 11.37
C LEU A 637 -20.83 -10.84 11.89
N ASN A 638 -21.03 -9.86 11.00
CA ASN A 638 -21.21 -8.46 11.37
C ASN A 638 -22.48 -8.22 12.21
N LEU A 639 -23.59 -8.89 11.91
CA LEU A 639 -24.82 -8.80 12.73
C LEU A 639 -24.67 -9.44 14.10
N LEU A 640 -23.91 -10.54 14.15
CA LEU A 640 -23.68 -11.29 15.37
C LEU A 640 -22.83 -10.47 16.36
N THR A 641 -21.89 -9.68 15.83
CA THR A 641 -20.95 -8.82 16.57
C THR A 641 -21.42 -7.36 16.76
N ASP A 642 -22.60 -6.98 16.24
CA ASP A 642 -23.16 -5.62 16.34
C ASP A 642 -23.36 -5.19 17.80
N ARG A 643 -22.70 -4.08 18.18
CA ARG A 643 -22.75 -3.49 19.53
C ARG A 643 -24.11 -2.86 19.87
N HIS A 644 -24.94 -2.55 18.88
CA HIS A 644 -26.26 -1.94 19.06
C HIS A 644 -27.41 -2.97 19.10
N ARG A 645 -27.08 -4.26 19.24
CA ARG A 645 -28.04 -5.35 19.48
C ARG A 645 -28.70 -5.16 20.85
N ASP A 646 -29.98 -5.46 20.96
CA ASP A 646 -30.68 -5.47 22.26
C ASP A 646 -29.94 -6.40 23.23
N GLU A 647 -29.57 -5.89 24.41
CA GLU A 647 -28.72 -6.52 25.43
C GLU A 647 -29.15 -7.93 25.90
N TRP A 648 -30.32 -8.41 25.47
CA TRP A 648 -30.94 -9.64 25.94
C TRP A 648 -30.40 -10.92 25.31
N HIS A 649 -29.68 -10.86 24.18
CA HIS A 649 -29.11 -12.04 23.50
C HIS A 649 -27.65 -11.80 23.11
N ALA A 650 -26.72 -11.96 24.07
CA ALA A 650 -25.30 -12.03 23.75
C ALA A 650 -25.02 -13.25 22.84
N PRO A 651 -24.15 -13.12 21.83
CA PRO A 651 -23.81 -14.25 20.97
C PRO A 651 -23.12 -15.35 21.77
N THR A 652 -23.43 -16.58 21.45
CA THR A 652 -22.85 -17.77 22.06
C THR A 652 -21.74 -18.34 21.18
N PRO A 653 -20.78 -19.12 21.74
CA PRO A 653 -19.80 -19.84 20.94
C PRO A 653 -20.42 -20.73 19.86
N GLU A 654 -21.63 -21.26 20.10
CA GLU A 654 -22.39 -22.07 19.16
C GLU A 654 -22.82 -21.29 17.92
N ASP A 655 -23.18 -20.01 18.07
CA ASP A 655 -23.57 -19.15 16.94
C ASP A 655 -22.38 -18.96 15.97
N PHE A 656 -21.18 -18.74 16.50
CA PHE A 656 -19.96 -18.64 15.72
C PHE A 656 -19.57 -19.96 15.06
N GLU A 657 -19.77 -21.09 15.76
CA GLU A 657 -19.47 -22.41 15.23
C GLU A 657 -20.44 -22.83 14.12
N SER A 658 -21.68 -22.33 14.13
CA SER A 658 -22.62 -22.51 13.03
C SER A 658 -22.09 -21.87 11.73
N ILE A 659 -21.56 -20.64 11.80
CA ILE A 659 -20.97 -19.96 10.63
C ILE A 659 -19.72 -20.72 10.16
N TRP A 660 -18.90 -21.22 11.08
CA TRP A 660 -17.74 -22.05 10.75
C TRP A 660 -18.12 -23.36 10.05
N GLN A 661 -19.19 -24.01 10.49
CA GLN A 661 -19.70 -25.23 9.84
C GLN A 661 -20.20 -24.95 8.42
N GLU A 662 -20.90 -23.83 8.21
CA GLU A 662 -21.33 -23.41 6.87
C GLU A 662 -20.13 -23.19 5.95
N LEU A 663 -19.12 -22.44 6.42
CA LEU A 663 -17.86 -22.16 5.73
C LEU A 663 -17.08 -23.44 5.32
N THR A 664 -17.16 -24.50 6.12
CA THR A 664 -16.42 -25.75 5.91
C THR A 664 -17.26 -26.87 5.26
N SER A 665 -18.58 -26.67 5.08
CA SER A 665 -19.50 -27.70 4.59
C SER A 665 -19.52 -27.87 3.07
N GLU A 666 -19.17 -26.85 2.30
CA GLU A 666 -19.15 -26.92 0.83
C GLU A 666 -17.76 -27.31 0.32
N PRO A 667 -17.61 -28.37 -0.52
CA PRO A 667 -16.36 -28.68 -1.19
C PRO A 667 -16.07 -27.60 -2.24
N GLN A 668 -15.34 -26.56 -1.82
CA GLN A 668 -15.00 -25.45 -2.69
C GLN A 668 -13.97 -25.88 -3.74
N THR A 669 -14.25 -25.60 -5.01
CA THR A 669 -13.27 -25.85 -6.09
C THR A 669 -12.14 -24.82 -6.00
N VAL A 670 -10.88 -25.29 -6.05
CA VAL A 670 -9.61 -24.53 -5.90
C VAL A 670 -9.48 -23.29 -6.82
N LEU A 671 -10.32 -23.16 -7.85
CA LEU A 671 -10.33 -22.04 -8.79
C LEU A 671 -11.33 -20.92 -8.45
N ASN A 672 -12.04 -21.00 -7.32
CA ASN A 672 -12.93 -19.91 -6.90
C ASN A 672 -12.12 -18.75 -6.32
N SER A 673 -12.38 -17.53 -6.80
CA SER A 673 -11.68 -16.32 -6.37
C SER A 673 -11.93 -15.94 -4.90
N GLY A 674 -12.93 -16.53 -4.24
CA GLY A 674 -13.31 -16.23 -2.85
C GLY A 674 -12.57 -17.02 -1.76
N LEU A 675 -11.72 -18.00 -2.12
CA LEU A 675 -11.12 -18.92 -1.13
C LEU A 675 -10.27 -18.23 -0.05
N ARG A 676 -9.58 -17.15 -0.41
CA ARG A 676 -8.77 -16.36 0.53
C ARG A 676 -9.65 -15.55 1.48
N ASP A 677 -10.74 -14.99 0.96
CA ASP A 677 -11.70 -14.20 1.75
C ASP A 677 -12.43 -15.13 2.73
N ASP A 678 -12.85 -16.32 2.29
CA ASP A 678 -13.41 -17.38 3.14
C ASP A 678 -12.47 -17.75 4.30
N ALA A 679 -11.17 -17.94 4.01
CA ALA A 679 -10.19 -18.28 5.03
C ALA A 679 -9.92 -17.10 5.99
N MET A 680 -10.05 -15.85 5.52
CA MET A 680 -10.03 -14.67 6.39
C MET A 680 -11.27 -14.58 7.27
N ILE A 681 -12.47 -14.86 6.75
CA ILE A 681 -13.71 -14.97 7.56
C ILE A 681 -13.50 -16.02 8.67
N GLY A 682 -12.92 -17.17 8.33
CA GLY A 682 -12.57 -18.21 9.29
C GLY A 682 -11.65 -17.73 10.42
N PHE A 683 -10.66 -16.89 10.10
CA PHE A 683 -9.79 -16.26 11.09
C PHE A 683 -10.54 -15.23 11.95
N GLU A 684 -11.37 -14.39 11.33
CA GLU A 684 -12.18 -13.40 12.03
C GLU A 684 -13.16 -14.04 13.01
N ILE A 685 -13.78 -15.17 12.66
CA ILE A 685 -14.66 -15.92 13.58
C ILE A 685 -13.94 -16.25 14.89
N VAL A 686 -12.73 -16.81 14.81
CA VAL A 686 -11.93 -17.17 16.01
C VAL A 686 -11.51 -15.91 16.77
N LEU A 687 -11.14 -14.84 16.06
CA LEU A 687 -10.76 -13.57 16.67
C LEU A 687 -11.92 -12.94 17.44
N GLN A 688 -13.12 -12.99 16.88
CA GLN A 688 -14.32 -12.50 17.55
C GLN A 688 -14.66 -13.37 18.77
N GLN A 689 -14.63 -14.70 18.64
CA GLN A 689 -14.79 -15.60 19.79
C GLN A 689 -13.80 -15.27 20.92
N PHE A 690 -12.54 -14.99 20.58
CA PHE A 690 -11.51 -14.60 21.53
C PHE A 690 -11.85 -13.28 22.26
N LEU A 691 -12.27 -12.26 21.51
CA LEU A 691 -12.70 -10.98 22.08
C LEU A 691 -13.91 -11.13 23.01
N PHE A 692 -14.88 -11.98 22.66
CA PHE A 692 -16.01 -12.29 23.52
C PHE A 692 -15.58 -13.04 24.79
N ALA A 693 -14.71 -14.04 24.68
CA ALA A 693 -14.17 -14.76 25.82
C ALA A 693 -13.41 -13.83 26.78
N GLN A 694 -12.60 -12.91 26.25
CA GLN A 694 -11.92 -11.88 27.06
C GLN A 694 -12.90 -10.96 27.77
N ARG A 695 -13.94 -10.48 27.07
CA ARG A 695 -14.96 -9.59 27.63
C ARG A 695 -15.76 -10.28 28.74
N ASP A 696 -16.11 -11.53 28.53
CA ASP A 696 -16.91 -12.33 29.47
C ASP A 696 -16.05 -12.87 30.64
N GLY A 697 -14.71 -12.70 30.57
CA GLY A 697 -13.76 -13.06 31.62
C GLY A 697 -13.33 -14.54 31.63
N ASP A 698 -13.64 -15.30 30.57
CA ASP A 698 -13.26 -16.71 30.41
C ASP A 698 -11.80 -16.82 29.92
N GLN A 699 -10.86 -16.73 30.86
CA GLN A 699 -9.42 -16.82 30.56
C GLN A 699 -9.01 -18.17 29.93
N PRO A 700 -9.48 -19.34 30.39
CA PRO A 700 -9.14 -20.61 29.73
C PRO A 700 -9.54 -20.67 28.26
N LEU A 701 -10.74 -20.21 27.92
CA LEU A 701 -11.20 -20.17 26.53
C LEU A 701 -10.41 -19.14 25.72
N ALA A 702 -10.13 -17.97 26.29
CA ALA A 702 -9.31 -16.95 25.64
C ALA A 702 -7.88 -17.43 25.36
N ASP A 703 -7.24 -18.14 26.30
CA ASP A 703 -5.91 -18.72 26.11
C ASP A 703 -5.92 -19.79 24.98
N GLN A 704 -6.93 -20.65 24.96
CA GLN A 704 -7.10 -21.67 23.92
C GLN A 704 -7.31 -21.04 22.54
N LEU A 705 -8.14 -20.00 22.43
CA LEU A 705 -8.39 -19.29 21.17
C LEU A 705 -7.17 -18.46 20.75
N GLY A 706 -6.44 -17.88 21.70
CA GLY A 706 -5.18 -17.18 21.45
C GLY A 706 -4.11 -18.09 20.84
N GLU A 707 -4.03 -19.36 21.29
CA GLU A 707 -3.17 -20.36 20.66
C GLU A 707 -3.62 -20.67 19.22
N GLN A 708 -4.93 -20.84 19.00
CA GLN A 708 -5.49 -21.06 17.66
C GLN A 708 -5.12 -19.92 16.71
N LEU A 709 -5.31 -18.67 17.15
CA LEU A 709 -4.97 -17.48 16.37
C LEU A 709 -3.47 -17.43 16.02
N ARG A 710 -2.58 -17.80 16.95
CA ARG A 710 -1.13 -17.83 16.68
C ARG A 710 -0.76 -18.83 15.58
N VAL A 711 -1.32 -20.04 15.65
CA VAL A 711 -1.05 -21.09 14.65
C VAL A 711 -1.66 -20.74 13.29
N MET A 712 -2.86 -20.15 13.27
CA MET A 712 -3.51 -19.66 12.04
C MET A 712 -2.75 -18.51 11.40
N ALA A 713 -2.14 -17.63 12.22
CA ALA A 713 -1.37 -16.49 11.78
C ALA A 713 -0.04 -16.85 11.08
N ALA A 714 0.47 -18.09 11.25
CA ALA A 714 1.67 -18.59 10.57
C ALA A 714 1.47 -18.84 9.05
N SER A 715 0.43 -18.27 8.44
CA SER A 715 0.08 -18.44 7.02
C SER A 715 1.24 -18.16 6.07
N PRO A 716 1.47 -18.94 5.00
CA PRO A 716 2.49 -18.63 4.01
C PRO A 716 2.09 -17.46 3.07
N SER A 717 0.82 -17.02 3.07
CA SER A 717 0.37 -15.91 2.23
C SER A 717 0.75 -14.55 2.81
N THR A 718 1.46 -13.73 2.04
CA THR A 718 1.85 -12.35 2.44
C THR A 718 0.63 -11.43 2.60
N ASP A 719 -0.35 -11.52 1.69
CA ASP A 719 -1.61 -10.77 1.75
C ASP A 719 -2.42 -11.10 3.02
N MET A 720 -2.60 -12.40 3.31
CA MET A 720 -3.34 -12.81 4.50
C MET A 720 -2.59 -12.44 5.79
N ARG A 721 -1.26 -12.58 5.84
CA ARG A 721 -0.45 -12.13 6.99
C ARG A 721 -0.70 -10.65 7.29
N GLN A 722 -0.76 -9.80 6.26
CA GLN A 722 -1.05 -8.37 6.44
C GLN A 722 -2.44 -8.15 7.01
N LYS A 723 -3.49 -8.73 6.39
CA LYS A 723 -4.88 -8.60 6.86
C LYS A 723 -5.06 -9.14 8.28
N MET A 724 -4.43 -10.26 8.63
CA MET A 724 -4.44 -10.80 9.99
C MET A 724 -3.72 -9.89 10.99
N ALA A 725 -2.58 -9.32 10.62
CA ALA A 725 -1.87 -8.36 11.48
C ALA A 725 -2.73 -7.11 11.75
N ASP A 726 -3.41 -6.58 10.73
CA ASP A 726 -4.35 -5.46 10.86
C ASP A 726 -5.52 -5.82 11.81
N ALA A 727 -6.11 -7.01 11.64
CA ALA A 727 -7.22 -7.49 12.47
C ALA A 727 -6.80 -7.74 13.94
N LEU A 728 -5.64 -8.38 14.16
CA LEU A 728 -5.07 -8.61 15.48
C LEU A 728 -4.73 -7.30 16.20
N ALA A 729 -4.19 -6.31 15.47
CA ALA A 729 -3.97 -4.97 16.00
C ALA A 729 -5.29 -4.29 16.39
N GLY A 730 -6.33 -4.43 15.57
CA GLY A 730 -7.68 -3.95 15.88
C GLY A 730 -8.28 -4.58 17.15
N ALA A 731 -7.95 -5.84 17.41
CA ALA A 731 -8.33 -6.60 18.61
C ALA A 731 -7.44 -6.32 19.84
N GLY A 732 -6.38 -5.51 19.71
CA GLY A 732 -5.44 -5.23 20.80
C GLY A 732 -4.39 -6.32 21.06
N MET A 733 -4.25 -7.31 20.17
CA MET A 733 -3.20 -8.35 20.23
C MET A 733 -1.89 -7.86 19.62
N TRP A 734 -1.32 -6.82 20.23
CA TRP A 734 -0.24 -6.03 19.65
C TRP A 734 1.05 -6.81 19.37
N ASP A 735 1.46 -7.73 20.25
CA ASP A 735 2.73 -8.46 20.10
C ASP A 735 2.67 -9.45 18.93
N LEU A 736 1.57 -10.20 18.80
CA LEU A 736 1.39 -11.12 17.68
C LEU A 736 1.29 -10.38 16.35
N ALA A 737 0.59 -9.24 16.32
CA ALA A 737 0.55 -8.39 15.13
C ALA A 737 1.94 -7.86 14.75
N GLU A 738 2.74 -7.42 15.72
CA GLU A 738 4.11 -6.95 15.49
C GLU A 738 5.00 -8.05 14.91
N ASP A 739 4.94 -9.27 15.45
CA ASP A 739 5.69 -10.42 14.94
C ASP A 739 5.36 -10.74 13.47
N LEU A 740 4.08 -10.65 13.10
CA LEU A 740 3.63 -10.86 11.72
C LEU A 740 4.18 -9.79 10.77
N TYR A 741 4.11 -8.51 11.14
CA TYR A 741 4.69 -7.46 10.31
C TYR A 741 6.20 -7.60 10.17
N GLN A 742 6.91 -7.94 11.25
CA GLN A 742 8.37 -8.12 11.19
C GLN A 742 8.76 -9.26 10.24
N SER A 743 8.00 -10.37 10.27
CA SER A 743 8.17 -11.47 9.31
C SER A 743 7.85 -11.04 7.89
N LEU A 744 6.72 -10.36 7.68
CA LEU A 744 6.29 -9.90 6.36
C LEU A 744 7.29 -8.93 5.72
N LEU A 745 7.85 -8.00 6.50
CA LEU A 745 8.89 -7.06 6.04
C LEU A 745 10.15 -7.79 5.58
N LEU A 746 10.64 -8.75 6.37
CA LEU A 746 11.84 -9.51 6.04
C LEU A 746 11.63 -10.41 4.82
N VAL A 747 10.48 -11.06 4.69
CA VAL A 747 10.16 -11.88 3.51
C VAL A 747 10.19 -11.03 2.25
N THR A 748 9.51 -9.89 2.29
CA THR A 748 9.35 -9.00 1.13
C THR A 748 10.68 -8.33 0.75
N ALA A 749 11.52 -7.99 1.73
CA ALA A 749 12.82 -7.37 1.46
C ALA A 749 13.79 -8.26 0.66
N PHE A 750 13.61 -9.59 0.71
CA PHE A 750 14.41 -10.57 -0.03
C PHE A 750 13.74 -11.03 -1.33
N GLU A 751 12.65 -10.39 -1.79
CA GLU A 751 12.01 -10.69 -3.08
C GLU A 751 12.53 -9.77 -4.17
N SER A 752 13.01 -10.35 -5.28
CA SER A 752 13.78 -9.64 -6.31
C SER A 752 12.95 -8.65 -7.15
N ASP A 753 11.62 -8.81 -7.17
CA ASP A 753 10.76 -8.22 -8.20
C ASP A 753 9.66 -7.28 -7.66
N GLU A 754 9.51 -7.11 -6.34
CA GLU A 754 8.37 -6.38 -5.74
C GLU A 754 8.77 -5.08 -5.02
N THR A 755 9.31 -4.12 -5.77
CA THR A 755 9.78 -2.83 -5.23
C THR A 755 8.67 -1.98 -4.59
N LEU A 756 7.41 -2.19 -4.98
CA LEU A 756 6.23 -1.52 -4.41
C LEU A 756 5.69 -2.22 -3.16
N ALA A 757 5.73 -3.55 -3.10
CA ALA A 757 5.15 -4.31 -1.99
C ALA A 757 5.86 -3.99 -0.67
N LEU A 758 7.19 -3.87 -0.68
CA LEU A 758 7.95 -3.52 0.52
C LEU A 758 7.55 -2.13 1.06
N MET A 759 7.33 -1.15 0.17
CA MET A 759 6.90 0.19 0.54
C MET A 759 5.50 0.18 1.17
N ASP A 760 4.56 -0.57 0.58
CA ASP A 760 3.19 -0.68 1.09
C ASP A 760 3.14 -1.36 2.47
N ILE A 761 3.88 -2.45 2.63
CA ILE A 761 3.99 -3.18 3.91
C ILE A 761 4.68 -2.33 4.97
N ALA A 762 5.77 -1.63 4.63
CA ALA A 762 6.46 -0.75 5.56
C ALA A 762 5.60 0.44 5.99
N ARG A 763 4.79 0.98 5.08
CA ARG A 763 3.78 2.01 5.40
C ARG A 763 2.71 1.48 6.35
N ALA A 764 2.21 0.27 6.12
CA ALA A 764 1.23 -0.38 7.01
C ALA A 764 1.82 -0.62 8.40
N TYR A 765 3.05 -1.14 8.48
CA TYR A 765 3.77 -1.34 9.74
C TYR A 765 4.00 -0.01 10.49
N ASN A 766 4.40 1.05 9.80
CA ASN A 766 4.56 2.37 10.42
C ASN A 766 3.24 2.89 11.02
N ARG A 767 2.12 2.73 10.31
CA ARG A 767 0.79 3.08 10.83
C ARG A 767 0.40 2.24 12.05
N PHE A 768 0.68 0.94 12.01
CA PHE A 768 0.45 0.03 13.14
C PHE A 768 1.24 0.45 14.38
N VAL A 769 2.54 0.71 14.25
CA VAL A 769 3.39 1.11 15.38
C VAL A 769 2.93 2.46 15.94
N LEU A 770 2.56 3.42 15.09
CA LEU A 770 1.96 4.68 15.53
C LEU A 770 0.70 4.42 16.36
N ARG A 771 -0.28 3.67 15.84
CA ARG A 771 -1.51 3.34 16.58
C ARG A 771 -1.25 2.66 17.92
N ARG A 772 -0.35 1.69 17.96
CA ARG A 772 0.02 0.96 19.19
C ARG A 772 0.61 1.89 20.25
N THR A 773 1.32 2.92 19.83
CA THR A 773 2.08 3.81 20.72
C THR A 773 1.35 5.11 21.02
N THR A 774 0.30 5.47 20.29
CA THR A 774 -0.57 6.64 20.57
C THR A 774 -1.86 6.31 21.32
N ALA A 775 -2.28 5.02 21.36
CA ALA A 775 -3.54 4.59 21.98
C ALA A 775 -3.71 4.90 23.48
N THR A 776 -2.74 5.57 24.11
CA THR A 776 -2.79 6.05 25.51
C THR A 776 -3.11 7.54 25.66
N SER A 777 -3.23 8.33 24.58
CA SER A 777 -3.53 9.76 24.66
C SER A 777 -4.97 10.05 24.19
N PRO A 778 -5.91 10.45 25.09
CA PRO A 778 -7.32 10.65 24.76
C PRO A 778 -7.68 12.08 24.29
N ASP A 779 -6.73 12.99 24.11
CA ASP A 779 -7.02 14.39 23.79
C ASP A 779 -6.79 14.72 22.31
N GLU A 780 -7.74 14.34 21.45
CA GLU A 780 -7.83 14.84 20.05
C GLU A 780 -8.41 16.27 19.95
N GLY A 781 -8.57 16.98 21.08
CA GLY A 781 -9.31 18.25 21.15
C GLY A 781 -8.53 19.55 20.99
N ASN A 782 -7.20 19.55 21.12
CA ASN A 782 -6.40 20.79 21.18
C ASN A 782 -5.29 20.84 20.11
N ALA A 783 -5.66 20.97 18.84
CA ALA A 783 -4.69 21.21 17.77
C ALA A 783 -3.88 22.52 17.95
N ALA A 784 -4.42 23.50 18.67
CA ALA A 784 -3.78 24.81 18.88
C ALA A 784 -2.60 24.80 19.88
N GLU A 785 -2.44 23.73 20.66
CA GLU A 785 -1.36 23.57 21.65
C GLU A 785 -0.62 22.23 21.44
N ALA A 786 -0.38 21.84 20.20
CA ALA A 786 0.41 20.65 19.89
C ALA A 786 1.86 20.83 20.36
N GLU A 787 2.15 20.50 21.62
CA GLU A 787 3.51 20.25 22.08
C GLU A 787 3.92 18.82 21.70
N LEU A 788 5.18 18.62 21.35
CA LEU A 788 5.75 17.29 21.15
C LEU A 788 5.68 16.52 22.47
N GLU A 789 4.72 15.60 22.57
CA GLU A 789 4.55 14.72 23.73
C GLU A 789 5.84 13.91 23.98
N ARG A 790 6.27 13.82 25.24
CA ARG A 790 7.46 13.04 25.60
C ARG A 790 7.15 11.56 25.56
N LEU A 791 8.04 10.79 24.95
CA LEU A 791 7.88 9.36 24.78
C LEU A 791 8.95 8.57 25.56
N PRO A 792 8.58 7.42 26.16
CA PRO A 792 9.55 6.48 26.71
C PRO A 792 10.53 5.97 25.64
N SER A 793 11.76 5.64 26.04
CA SER A 793 12.80 5.14 25.13
C SER A 793 12.37 3.90 24.33
N THR A 794 11.63 2.98 24.96
CA THR A 794 11.12 1.77 24.30
C THR A 794 10.14 2.07 23.17
N VAL A 795 9.34 3.14 23.30
CA VAL A 795 8.43 3.60 22.25
C VAL A 795 9.20 4.24 21.11
N ILE A 796 10.21 5.05 21.44
CA ILE A 796 11.10 5.70 20.46
C ILE A 796 11.80 4.65 19.61
N GLU A 797 12.40 3.62 20.22
CA GLU A 797 13.07 2.52 19.51
C GLU A 797 12.14 1.80 18.52
N LYS A 798 10.90 1.50 18.94
CA LYS A 798 9.90 0.85 18.06
C LYS A 798 9.51 1.74 16.88
N ARG A 799 9.22 3.02 17.14
CA ARG A 799 8.88 3.98 16.07
C ARG A 799 10.05 4.21 15.12
N GLN A 800 11.27 4.31 15.65
CA GLN A 800 12.48 4.47 14.85
C GLN A 800 12.69 3.28 13.91
N ARG A 801 12.53 2.04 14.42
CA ARG A 801 12.59 0.83 13.57
C ARG A 801 11.54 0.85 12.46
N ALA A 802 10.33 1.31 12.74
CA ALA A 802 9.27 1.41 11.74
C ALA A 802 9.59 2.44 10.64
N ILE A 803 10.14 3.59 11.02
CA ILE A 803 10.59 4.61 10.06
C ILE A 803 11.77 4.11 9.22
N CYS A 804 12.72 3.37 9.80
CA CYS A 804 13.82 2.77 9.04
C CYS A 804 13.32 1.84 7.93
N TRP A 805 12.31 1.00 8.23
CA TRP A 805 11.67 0.17 7.22
C TRP A 805 10.94 0.99 6.16
N TYR A 806 10.28 2.07 6.56
CA TYR A 806 9.58 2.96 5.64
C TYR A 806 10.54 3.67 4.67
N ASP A 807 11.66 4.18 5.20
CA ASP A 807 12.75 4.76 4.40
C ASP A 807 13.41 3.73 3.47
N LEU A 808 13.57 2.49 3.94
CA LEU A 808 14.09 1.40 3.13
C LEU A 808 13.17 1.07 1.95
N GLY A 809 11.88 0.87 2.21
CA GLY A 809 10.88 0.62 1.19
C GLY A 809 10.80 1.77 0.19
N PHE A 810 10.80 3.01 0.66
CA PHE A 810 10.80 4.21 -0.19
C PHE A 810 12.03 4.28 -1.10
N ALA A 811 13.24 4.05 -0.58
CA ALA A 811 14.45 4.11 -1.40
C ALA A 811 14.48 3.03 -2.51
N GLY A 812 13.85 1.87 -2.29
CA GLY A 812 13.67 0.87 -3.34
C GLY A 812 12.90 1.42 -4.55
N THR A 813 11.97 2.36 -4.34
CA THR A 813 11.11 2.91 -5.41
C THR A 813 11.81 3.89 -6.36
N LEU A 814 13.06 4.27 -6.10
CA LEU A 814 13.77 5.28 -6.91
C LEU A 814 13.95 4.84 -8.37
N ALA A 815 14.16 3.54 -8.59
CA ALA A 815 14.29 2.94 -9.91
C ALA A 815 12.95 2.51 -10.54
N ALA A 816 11.85 2.55 -9.78
CA ALA A 816 10.52 2.15 -10.25
C ALA A 816 9.84 3.28 -11.06
N SER A 817 9.04 2.92 -12.06
CA SER A 817 8.40 3.87 -12.99
C SER A 817 7.13 4.54 -12.46
N ASP A 818 6.59 4.10 -11.33
CA ASP A 818 5.14 4.25 -11.06
C ASP A 818 4.75 5.36 -10.07
N TYR A 819 5.70 6.11 -9.50
CA TYR A 819 5.40 7.23 -8.58
C TYR A 819 5.39 8.59 -9.29
N GLN A 820 4.47 9.45 -8.87
CA GLN A 820 4.46 10.87 -9.22
C GLN A 820 5.66 11.61 -8.61
N GLU A 821 6.13 12.63 -9.31
CA GLU A 821 7.41 13.31 -9.05
C GLU A 821 7.39 14.04 -7.69
N ILE A 822 6.21 14.53 -7.32
CA ILE A 822 5.92 15.21 -6.04
C ILE A 822 6.13 14.27 -4.84
N ASN A 823 5.94 12.95 -5.01
CA ASN A 823 6.12 11.99 -3.93
C ASN A 823 7.60 11.85 -3.52
N TYR A 824 8.53 12.10 -4.45
CA TYR A 824 9.97 12.18 -4.16
C TYR A 824 10.39 13.47 -3.45
N VAL A 825 9.44 14.37 -3.14
CA VAL A 825 9.63 15.49 -2.21
C VAL A 825 8.90 15.20 -0.90
N THR A 826 7.62 14.86 -1.00
CA THR A 826 6.72 14.75 0.17
C THR A 826 7.10 13.60 1.10
N LEU A 827 7.45 12.43 0.54
CA LEU A 827 7.78 11.24 1.35
C LEU A 827 9.12 11.40 2.09
N PRO A 828 10.22 11.87 1.47
CA PRO A 828 11.44 12.20 2.20
C PRO A 828 11.23 13.23 3.31
N GLN A 829 10.46 14.29 3.05
CA GLN A 829 10.14 15.29 4.08
C GLN A 829 9.44 14.63 5.28
N LEU A 830 8.43 13.79 5.03
CA LEU A 830 7.72 13.07 6.08
C LEU A 830 8.65 12.14 6.88
N ILE A 831 9.51 11.38 6.20
CA ILE A 831 10.49 10.48 6.85
C ILE A 831 11.44 11.27 7.75
N LEU A 832 12.03 12.35 7.22
CA LEU A 832 12.99 13.20 7.94
C LEU A 832 12.34 13.91 9.13
N ARG A 833 11.11 14.42 8.95
CA ARG A 833 10.33 15.04 10.05
C ARG A 833 10.09 14.02 11.15
N ASN A 834 9.57 12.83 10.82
CA ASN A 834 9.31 11.79 11.82
C ASN A 834 10.58 11.37 12.57
N GLN A 835 11.73 11.25 11.88
CA GLN A 835 13.01 10.95 12.52
C GLN A 835 13.41 12.05 13.52
N LEU A 836 13.29 13.32 13.11
CA LEU A 836 13.60 14.46 13.94
C LEU A 836 12.65 14.56 15.14
N GLU A 837 11.35 14.37 14.96
CA GLU A 837 10.36 14.37 16.04
C GLU A 837 10.71 13.35 17.11
N LEU A 838 11.09 12.12 16.74
CA LEU A 838 11.45 11.09 17.71
C LEU A 838 12.65 11.47 18.60
N ILE A 839 13.67 12.11 18.03
CA ILE A 839 14.82 12.59 18.80
C ILE A 839 14.36 13.66 19.81
N LEU A 840 13.47 14.56 19.38
CA LEU A 840 12.96 15.67 20.18
C LEU A 840 11.94 15.26 21.25
N GLN A 841 11.23 14.15 21.04
CA GLN A 841 10.28 13.53 21.97
C GLN A 841 10.95 12.72 23.08
N SER A 842 12.28 12.58 23.06
CA SER A 842 13.00 11.95 24.16
C SER A 842 12.74 12.69 25.49
N ASP A 843 12.62 11.95 26.59
CA ASP A 843 12.42 12.50 27.94
C ASP A 843 13.70 13.16 28.51
N GLN A 844 14.72 13.36 27.67
CA GLN A 844 15.97 13.97 28.07
C GLN A 844 15.80 15.49 28.20
N GLN A 845 16.54 16.08 29.15
CA GLN A 845 16.61 17.54 29.32
C GLN A 845 17.61 18.21 28.37
N GLN A 846 18.62 17.46 27.91
CA GLN A 846 19.66 17.91 26.98
C GLN A 846 20.03 16.75 26.06
N LEU A 847 20.27 17.06 24.79
CA LEU A 847 20.72 16.10 23.79
C LEU A 847 22.22 15.81 23.90
N THR A 848 22.63 14.58 23.63
CA THR A 848 24.05 14.21 23.46
C THR A 848 24.67 14.90 22.25
N SER A 849 26.01 14.99 22.19
CA SER A 849 26.70 15.62 21.04
C SER A 849 26.37 14.94 19.70
N GLU A 850 26.14 13.63 19.71
CA GLU A 850 25.77 12.86 18.52
C GLU A 850 24.34 13.20 18.07
N GLU A 851 23.39 13.22 19.00
CA GLU A 851 22.00 13.64 18.73
C GLU A 851 21.92 15.10 18.28
N GLN A 852 22.70 16.01 18.85
CA GLN A 852 22.77 17.41 18.40
C GLN A 852 23.27 17.52 16.96
N GLN A 853 24.29 16.73 16.59
CA GLN A 853 24.79 16.69 15.23
C GLN A 853 23.75 16.11 14.27
N GLU A 854 22.99 15.11 14.72
CA GLU A 854 21.93 14.49 13.93
C GLU A 854 20.72 15.41 13.74
N VAL A 855 20.27 16.10 14.80
CA VAL A 855 19.24 17.16 14.72
C VAL A 855 19.66 18.22 13.71
N LYS A 856 20.90 18.70 13.79
CA LYS A 856 21.43 19.66 12.82
C LYS A 856 21.42 19.11 11.40
N ARG A 857 21.84 17.86 11.20
CA ARG A 857 21.86 17.22 9.88
C ARG A 857 20.46 17.11 9.29
N LEU A 858 19.49 16.62 10.05
CA LEU A 858 18.10 16.42 9.63
C LEU A 858 17.42 17.77 9.33
N PHE A 859 17.56 18.75 10.22
CA PHE A 859 16.94 20.07 10.03
C PHE A 859 17.53 20.81 8.81
N GLU A 860 18.85 20.77 8.62
CA GLU A 860 19.46 21.36 7.41
C GLU A 860 19.00 20.67 6.13
N LEU A 861 18.76 19.36 6.15
CA LEU A 861 18.24 18.64 5.00
C LEU A 861 16.79 19.03 4.70
N LEU A 862 15.95 19.20 5.73
CA LEU A 862 14.58 19.71 5.58
C LEU A 862 14.57 21.11 4.96
N LEU A 863 15.41 22.04 5.43
CA LEU A 863 15.51 23.38 4.87
C LEU A 863 16.05 23.43 3.43
N ARG A 864 16.88 22.45 3.03
CA ARG A 864 17.33 22.33 1.64
C ARG A 864 16.21 21.85 0.71
N LEU A 865 15.38 20.93 1.20
CA LEU A 865 14.20 20.46 0.47
C LEU A 865 13.17 21.59 0.34
N GLU A 866 12.83 22.23 1.46
CA GLU A 866 11.82 23.29 1.52
C GLU A 866 12.31 24.45 2.41
N PRO A 867 12.65 25.60 1.81
CA PRO A 867 13.12 26.77 2.56
C PRO A 867 12.07 27.35 3.52
N ILE A 868 10.79 27.17 3.21
CA ILE A 868 9.65 27.64 3.99
C ILE A 868 9.00 26.44 4.69
N ASP A 869 9.75 25.74 5.54
CA ASP A 869 9.24 24.56 6.27
C ASP A 869 8.44 24.97 7.51
N ILE A 870 7.14 25.21 7.31
CA ILE A 870 6.21 25.66 8.36
C ILE A 870 6.07 24.61 9.48
N HIS A 871 5.86 23.35 9.12
CA HIS A 871 5.62 22.27 10.10
C HIS A 871 6.78 22.12 11.08
N SER A 872 8.02 22.06 10.56
CA SER A 872 9.20 21.93 11.40
C SER A 872 9.44 23.18 12.26
N ALA A 873 9.14 24.37 11.73
CA ALA A 873 9.28 25.61 12.49
C ALA A 873 8.29 25.73 13.64
N GLU A 874 7.02 25.40 13.40
CA GLU A 874 5.94 25.46 14.38
C GLU A 874 6.14 24.45 15.52
N LEU A 875 6.41 23.19 15.17
CA LEU A 875 6.38 22.08 16.12
C LEU A 875 7.75 21.83 16.77
N MET A 876 8.84 21.88 16.00
CA MET A 876 10.15 21.36 16.45
C MET A 876 11.06 22.43 17.04
N LEU A 877 11.10 23.64 16.45
CA LEU A 877 12.00 24.70 16.92
C LEU A 877 11.78 25.08 18.40
N PRO A 878 10.53 25.21 18.91
CA PRO A 878 10.32 25.46 20.34
C PRO A 878 10.96 24.38 21.23
N ARG A 879 10.83 23.11 20.84
CA ARG A 879 11.43 21.98 21.57
C ARG A 879 12.95 21.98 21.48
N ILE A 880 13.52 22.30 20.32
CA ILE A 880 14.97 22.44 20.12
C ILE A 880 15.54 23.55 21.03
N LYS A 881 14.82 24.67 21.20
CA LYS A 881 15.19 25.73 22.16
C LYS A 881 15.17 25.23 23.60
N GLN A 882 14.13 24.50 24.00
CA GLN A 882 14.02 23.91 25.34
C GLN A 882 15.18 22.94 25.64
N LEU A 883 15.67 22.22 24.63
CA LEU A 883 16.80 21.29 24.73
C LEU A 883 18.17 21.98 24.72
N GLY A 884 18.21 23.33 24.69
CA GLY A 884 19.42 24.13 24.82
C GLY A 884 20.09 24.53 23.50
N MET A 885 19.49 24.22 22.35
CA MET A 885 20.02 24.57 21.01
C MET A 885 19.42 25.89 20.47
N THR A 886 19.24 26.89 21.35
CA THR A 886 18.51 28.12 21.04
C THR A 886 19.09 28.92 19.88
N GLU A 887 20.42 29.10 19.84
CA GLU A 887 21.08 29.90 18.79
C GLU A 887 20.83 29.32 17.38
N LEU A 888 20.94 27.99 17.24
CA LEU A 888 20.66 27.30 15.98
C LEU A 888 19.17 27.37 15.61
N ALA A 889 18.28 27.21 16.59
CA ALA A 889 16.85 27.32 16.35
C ALA A 889 16.46 28.73 15.86
N ASP A 890 17.04 29.78 16.44
CA ASP A 890 16.82 31.16 16.00
C ASP A 890 17.43 31.43 14.62
N GLU A 891 18.60 30.85 14.30
CA GLU A 891 19.19 30.93 12.95
C GLU A 891 18.27 30.28 11.90
N TRP A 892 17.75 29.09 12.17
CA TRP A 892 16.84 28.40 11.26
C TRP A 892 15.51 29.14 11.11
N LEU A 893 14.94 29.64 12.21
CA LEU A 893 13.73 30.47 12.15
C LEU A 893 13.93 31.71 11.28
N ASN A 894 15.08 32.40 11.44
CA ASN A 894 15.39 33.57 10.62
C ASN A 894 15.44 33.23 9.13
N ARG A 895 16.07 32.12 8.75
CA ARG A 895 16.11 31.65 7.35
C ARG A 895 14.71 31.38 6.80
N ILE A 896 13.83 30.74 7.59
CA ILE A 896 12.45 30.42 7.19
C ILE A 896 11.63 31.71 7.01
N VAL A 897 11.70 32.64 7.97
CA VAL A 897 10.98 33.92 7.89
C VAL A 897 11.48 34.76 6.73
N ASP A 898 12.80 34.83 6.50
CA ASP A 898 13.38 35.61 5.40
C ASP A 898 12.99 35.01 4.03
N ALA A 899 12.96 33.68 3.90
CA ALA A 899 12.45 33.00 2.71
C ALA A 899 10.95 33.27 2.50
N GLY A 900 10.15 33.24 3.57
CA GLY A 900 8.74 33.61 3.56
C GLY A 900 8.50 35.06 3.10
N GLN A 901 9.27 36.01 3.63
CA GLN A 901 9.21 37.41 3.19
C GLN A 901 9.60 37.58 1.72
N GLN A 902 10.61 36.84 1.24
CA GLN A 902 10.96 36.85 -0.17
C GLN A 902 9.82 36.32 -1.05
N HIS A 903 9.17 35.23 -0.64
CA HIS A 903 7.98 34.70 -1.31
C HIS A 903 6.86 35.74 -1.35
N MET A 904 6.56 36.38 -0.22
CA MET A 904 5.50 37.40 -0.14
C MET A 904 5.77 38.66 -0.98
N ARG A 905 7.04 38.98 -1.29
CA ARG A 905 7.35 40.06 -2.24
C ARG A 905 6.98 39.69 -3.68
N GLN A 906 7.08 38.41 -4.03
CA GLN A 906 6.74 37.90 -5.36
C GLN A 906 5.24 37.59 -5.48
N PHE A 907 4.64 37.10 -4.39
CA PHE A 907 3.25 36.65 -4.32
C PHE A 907 2.54 37.34 -3.14
N PRO A 908 2.26 38.65 -3.24
CA PRO A 908 1.69 39.42 -2.13
C PRO A 908 0.25 39.05 -1.75
N LEU A 909 -0.40 38.19 -2.55
CA LEU A 909 -1.78 37.74 -2.34
C LEU A 909 -1.89 36.35 -1.68
N ASP A 910 -0.77 35.75 -1.30
CA ASP A 910 -0.74 34.44 -0.64
C ASP A 910 -1.01 34.58 0.87
N ALA A 911 -2.29 34.61 1.24
CA ALA A 911 -2.72 34.73 2.64
C ALA A 911 -2.31 33.54 3.50
N THR A 912 -2.29 32.34 2.92
CA THR A 912 -1.92 31.12 3.64
C THR A 912 -0.44 31.15 4.00
N ALA A 913 0.46 31.44 3.05
CA ALA A 913 1.89 31.54 3.36
C ALA A 913 2.18 32.68 4.34
N ALA A 914 1.54 33.85 4.18
CA ALA A 914 1.71 34.97 5.11
C ALA A 914 1.32 34.59 6.55
N ASN A 915 0.15 33.97 6.73
CA ASN A 915 -0.30 33.52 8.05
C ASN A 915 0.63 32.45 8.64
N ASN A 916 0.98 31.44 7.85
CA ASN A 916 1.79 30.32 8.30
C ASN A 916 3.20 30.78 8.74
N VAL A 917 3.85 31.67 7.99
CA VAL A 917 5.16 32.22 8.37
C VAL A 917 5.04 33.10 9.62
N ALA A 918 3.97 33.88 9.74
CA ALA A 918 3.70 34.66 10.95
C ALA A 918 3.53 33.75 12.17
N TRP A 919 2.78 32.66 12.04
CA TRP A 919 2.57 31.67 13.09
C TRP A 919 3.88 31.04 13.56
N CYS A 920 4.79 30.66 12.64
CA CYS A 920 6.11 30.14 12.98
C CYS A 920 6.91 31.09 13.90
N ALA A 921 6.89 32.38 13.60
CA ALA A 921 7.59 33.40 14.39
C ALA A 921 6.99 33.53 15.80
N VAL A 922 5.66 33.54 15.90
CA VAL A 922 4.89 33.65 17.14
C VAL A 922 5.09 32.46 18.06
N ARG A 923 5.03 31.25 17.51
CA ARG A 923 5.28 30.00 18.25
C ARG A 923 6.68 29.94 18.85
N ASN A 924 7.63 30.63 18.24
CA ASN A 924 9.02 30.69 18.69
C ASN A 924 9.35 31.94 19.53
N HIS A 925 8.35 32.77 19.85
CA HIS A 925 8.50 34.04 20.58
C HIS A 925 9.60 34.94 20.01
N SER A 926 9.73 34.99 18.69
CA SER A 926 10.81 35.68 17.98
C SER A 926 10.28 36.33 16.71
N ARG A 927 10.95 37.38 16.22
CA ARG A 927 10.54 38.13 15.00
C ARG A 927 9.07 38.61 15.02
N LEU A 928 8.54 38.98 16.19
CA LEU A 928 7.13 39.33 16.38
C LEU A 928 6.66 40.55 15.56
N ASP A 929 7.57 41.48 15.22
CA ASP A 929 7.24 42.61 14.34
C ASP A 929 6.96 42.15 12.90
N ASP A 930 7.81 41.27 12.35
CA ASP A 930 7.58 40.69 11.02
C ASP A 930 6.32 39.82 11.00
N ALA A 931 6.07 39.06 12.08
CA ALA A 931 4.86 38.27 12.23
C ALA A 931 3.60 39.14 12.20
N LEU A 932 3.63 40.29 12.88
CA LEU A 932 2.50 41.23 12.89
C LEU A 932 2.20 41.78 11.50
N ASP A 933 3.22 42.16 10.73
CA ASP A 933 3.04 42.69 9.38
C ASP A 933 2.46 41.62 8.44
N LEU A 934 3.00 40.39 8.48
CA LEU A 934 2.51 39.27 7.69
C LEU A 934 1.07 38.87 8.06
N SER A 935 0.76 38.76 9.35
CA SER A 935 -0.58 38.38 9.81
C SER A 935 -1.62 39.46 9.49
N ARG A 936 -1.29 40.75 9.62
CA ARG A 936 -2.16 41.84 9.14
C ARG A 936 -2.43 41.74 7.64
N GLN A 937 -1.43 41.38 6.85
CA GLN A 937 -1.60 41.15 5.42
C GLN A 937 -2.56 39.97 5.17
N ALA A 938 -2.39 38.84 5.87
CA ALA A 938 -3.27 37.68 5.76
C ALA A 938 -4.73 38.01 6.08
N VAL A 939 -4.99 38.69 7.21
CA VAL A 939 -6.33 39.14 7.61
C VAL A 939 -6.92 40.17 6.63
N ALA A 940 -6.09 41.04 6.05
CA ALA A 940 -6.58 41.99 5.04
C ALA A 940 -7.04 41.31 3.74
N MET A 941 -6.44 40.16 3.40
CA MET A 941 -6.79 39.38 2.20
C MET A 941 -8.00 38.48 2.44
N GLU A 942 -8.10 37.86 3.61
CA GLU A 942 -9.20 36.99 4.00
C GLU A 942 -9.76 37.39 5.38
N PRO A 943 -10.58 38.46 5.45
CA PRO A 943 -11.05 39.02 6.73
C PRO A 943 -12.01 38.11 7.47
N ASP A 944 -12.70 37.23 6.75
CA ASP A 944 -13.69 36.31 7.32
C ASP A 944 -13.03 35.07 7.96
N SER A 945 -11.74 34.83 7.69
CA SER A 945 -10.98 33.70 8.25
C SER A 945 -10.80 33.87 9.76
N ALA A 946 -11.51 33.05 10.54
CA ALA A 946 -11.33 33.00 12.00
C ALA A 946 -9.90 32.59 12.37
N VAL A 947 -9.30 31.65 11.62
CA VAL A 947 -7.93 31.14 11.84
C VAL A 947 -6.87 32.25 11.70
N TYR A 948 -7.02 33.14 10.72
CA TYR A 948 -6.05 34.22 10.52
C TYR A 948 -6.21 35.32 11.57
N ARG A 949 -7.46 35.58 11.99
CA ARG A 949 -7.73 36.51 13.10
C ARG A 949 -7.21 35.99 14.44
N ASP A 950 -7.28 34.68 14.66
CA ASP A 950 -6.73 33.99 15.83
C ASP A 950 -5.20 34.13 15.90
N THR A 951 -4.50 33.88 14.78
CA THR A 951 -3.05 34.11 14.67
C THR A 951 -2.69 35.58 14.99
N LEU A 952 -3.46 36.54 14.47
CA LEU A 952 -3.25 37.97 14.76
C LEU A 952 -3.49 38.30 16.24
N ALA A 953 -4.52 37.72 16.85
CA ALA A 953 -4.82 37.90 18.26
C ALA A 953 -3.68 37.37 19.15
N GLU A 954 -3.14 36.20 18.84
CA GLU A 954 -1.97 35.63 19.53
C GLU A 954 -0.75 36.56 19.44
N ILE A 955 -0.44 37.09 18.25
CA ILE A 955 0.65 38.06 18.06
C ILE A 955 0.47 39.28 18.96
N LEU A 956 -0.73 39.86 18.95
CA LEU A 956 -1.06 41.04 19.74
C LEU A 956 -0.97 40.73 21.24
N ALA A 957 -1.42 39.55 21.67
CA ALA A 957 -1.32 39.13 23.06
C ALA A 957 0.14 39.02 23.53
N GLN A 958 1.01 38.40 22.74
CA GLN A 958 2.45 38.28 23.07
C GLN A 958 3.18 39.63 23.06
N ARG A 959 2.67 40.63 22.33
CA ARG A 959 3.15 42.01 22.36
C ARG A 959 2.61 42.84 23.54
N GLY A 960 1.70 42.30 24.34
CA GLY A 960 1.02 42.99 25.44
C GLY A 960 -0.18 43.85 25.01
N GLU A 961 -0.68 43.70 23.79
CA GLU A 961 -1.86 44.41 23.26
C GLU A 961 -3.17 43.62 23.53
N ILE A 962 -3.33 43.10 24.75
CA ILE A 962 -4.35 42.09 25.13
C ILE A 962 -5.79 42.51 24.81
N THR A 963 -6.10 43.81 24.94
CA THR A 963 -7.46 44.30 24.66
C THR A 963 -7.85 44.17 23.19
N GLN A 964 -6.90 44.33 22.25
CA GLN A 964 -7.17 44.13 20.83
C GLN A 964 -7.30 42.63 20.50
N ALA A 965 -6.46 41.78 21.11
CA ALA A 965 -6.54 40.32 20.96
C ALA A 965 -7.92 39.79 21.38
N LEU A 966 -8.41 40.17 22.57
CA LEU A 966 -9.75 39.78 23.04
C LEU A 966 -10.89 40.25 22.12
N GLN A 967 -10.73 41.39 21.47
CA GLN A 967 -11.74 41.88 20.53
C GLN A 967 -11.80 41.01 19.27
N LEU A 968 -10.65 40.60 18.73
CA LEU A 968 -10.57 39.71 17.59
C LEU A 968 -11.19 38.35 17.92
N GLU A 969 -10.75 37.72 19.01
CA GLU A 969 -11.25 36.40 19.45
C GLU A 969 -12.77 36.37 19.64
N ARG A 970 -13.32 37.37 20.34
CA ARG A 970 -14.77 37.45 20.56
C ARG A 970 -15.54 37.66 19.26
N THR A 971 -14.94 38.30 18.27
CA THR A 971 -15.57 38.46 16.95
C THR A 971 -15.51 37.17 16.16
N SER A 972 -14.36 36.47 16.16
CA SER A 972 -14.21 35.15 15.54
C SER A 972 -15.19 34.13 16.10
N LEU A 973 -15.39 34.12 17.43
CA LEU A 973 -16.34 33.22 18.09
C LEU A 973 -17.81 33.50 17.70
N LEU A 974 -18.16 34.75 17.41
CA LEU A 974 -19.51 35.08 16.92
C LEU A 974 -19.75 34.52 15.51
N ASP A 975 -18.71 34.48 14.69
CA ASP A 975 -18.77 33.98 13.32
C ASP A 975 -18.76 32.44 13.29
N ASP A 976 -17.99 31.79 14.17
CA ASP A 976 -17.98 30.34 14.35
C ASP A 976 -18.10 29.90 15.82
N PRO A 977 -19.34 29.82 16.36
CA PRO A 977 -19.59 29.42 17.75
C PRO A 977 -19.23 27.95 18.04
N GLY A 978 -18.93 27.14 17.00
CA GLY A 978 -18.58 25.72 17.16
C GLY A 978 -17.11 25.50 17.54
N GLN A 979 -16.26 26.53 17.42
CA GLN A 979 -14.83 26.42 17.67
C GLN A 979 -14.50 26.54 19.17
N TRP A 980 -14.43 25.38 19.83
CA TRP A 980 -14.11 25.29 21.26
C TRP A 980 -12.78 25.98 21.63
N HIS A 981 -11.77 25.94 20.77
CA HIS A 981 -10.46 26.54 21.07
C HIS A 981 -10.52 28.06 21.28
N LEU A 982 -11.42 28.78 20.58
CA LEU A 982 -11.59 30.22 20.75
C LEU A 982 -12.08 30.56 22.17
N HIS A 983 -12.90 29.70 22.78
CA HIS A 983 -13.31 29.88 24.18
C HIS A 983 -12.10 29.79 25.13
N LEU A 984 -11.21 28.81 24.91
CA LEU A 984 -10.00 28.65 25.72
C LEU A 984 -9.04 29.83 25.57
N GLN A 985 -8.88 30.35 24.35
CA GLN A 985 -8.04 31.52 24.09
C GLN A 985 -8.58 32.78 24.77
N ILE A 986 -9.89 33.02 24.71
CA ILE A 986 -10.51 34.16 25.40
C ILE A 986 -10.25 34.09 26.90
N ASP A 987 -10.48 32.93 27.54
CA ASP A 987 -10.25 32.74 28.97
C ASP A 987 -8.77 32.99 29.35
N ARG A 988 -7.83 32.55 28.51
CA ARG A 988 -6.40 32.78 28.68
C ARG A 988 -6.06 34.27 28.58
N PHE A 989 -6.54 34.96 27.55
CA PHE A 989 -6.29 36.39 27.36
C PHE A 989 -6.99 37.25 28.44
N GLU A 990 -8.16 36.86 28.94
CA GLU A 990 -8.81 37.52 30.07
C GLU A 990 -7.98 37.38 31.35
N SER A 991 -7.39 36.20 31.58
CA SER A 991 -6.48 35.96 32.70
C SER A 991 -5.21 36.80 32.59
N MET A 992 -4.63 36.93 31.38
CA MET A 992 -3.49 37.82 31.13
C MET A 992 -3.84 39.29 31.44
N LYS A 993 -5.01 39.75 31.00
CA LYS A 993 -5.49 41.12 31.26
C LYS A 993 -5.73 41.41 32.75
N GLN A 994 -6.09 40.40 33.53
CA GLN A 994 -6.27 40.55 34.99
C GLN A 994 -4.93 40.57 35.75
N ALA A 995 -3.86 40.06 35.13
CA ALA A 995 -2.51 40.05 35.70
C ALA A 995 -1.73 41.35 35.41
N GLU A 996 -2.19 42.18 34.47
CA GLU A 996 -1.76 43.56 34.21
C GLU A 996 -2.31 44.56 35.24
#